data_AF-A0A7H0Y2M8-F1
#
_entry.id   AF-A0A7H0Y2M8-F1
#
_cell.length_a   1.000
_cell.length_b   1.000
_cell.length_c   1.000
_cell.angle_alpha   90.00
_cell.angle_beta   90.00
_cell.angle_gamma   90.00
#
_symmetry.space_group_name_H-M   'P 1'
#
loop_
_entity.id
_entity.type
_entity.pdbx_description
1 polymer ?
#
loop_
_entity_poly.entity_id
_entity_poly.type
_entity_poly.pdbx_seq_one_letter_code
_entity_poly.pdbx_strand_id
1 'polypeptide(L)'
;MITTMINNHLSAIQEASSKGIPPQKLENITPDKRPCITLVSRGVNISAVSWNNALSSSNLINFINTTSLADEIVDNLLRSRYPLSEIEKIIKLPYIKSVYKKLKNEYRGNAWHELTFADWLLDALSYISVYGFDRVGMKDLLSTISSLNSCTHIKDHYPDLCVEDRVKVIRLWSMSYMNINKIPAYKKYNIVKESLPFVDIYEEANEVLGPSDFTQIFPAFHQSLVISPNKEELLKSIRVLLNEQDSNILAHYFKELYGVNESIVLDSEIHKLSKRITEHSLKDVYSIIYGEKSLAYEVLYSARELEPYQVNLLKRCVESGKKGFLRLILNDRAKEIYQNLSMNNILFKEEFQKIVNLNTLNDKNLSTLSGMKHKEGIFDLLNSDIPLTFDEFCFLYGKKKIDIDFYYTLAKSFKVEARLKICRELPELSTVKDLYQTTEDLFAALVELVSIKPIKQWISEEPIKLEDAKDFHYLKMLLVPHRFKKFKSSVKRGSDVDFILKEKELLSIADNLDEAKLLFVEQNEACRFVLNTIEATREFIQKYKGNIVNFYEKGLCDIFQHLHKNSSFEKNMLLNLNLITKAELSGKLSDIKFAKKDFELEIGLPVPLRVISEWVKNRTTSTKELNIYETFDYESTLRLGEYPVPTCLHWNNGSYSRCLLSIFDTNKKILLAKNRRGNIVARAIIRLTKGSDNFVINKKEKKLRFKDVEAEPEQDILQKVKPKEELVLFLERCYTSMDRKSALEMRKKLVKLAIEKSKALGAKLIMAEEYAKEGILELQQYTKDNYFVFVSYSKNGYQYLDSLSGQASESNEGKYMKAKVVFCNDQSEIDLTSER
;
A
#
# COMPACT_ATOMS: atom_id res chain seq x y z
N MET A 1 37.78 -45.46 -59.09
CA MET A 1 37.35 -44.96 -57.77
C MET A 1 36.01 -44.22 -57.86
N ILE A 2 35.90 -43.12 -58.61
CA ILE A 2 34.65 -42.35 -58.76
C ILE A 2 33.50 -43.21 -59.34
N THR A 3 33.74 -43.99 -60.40
CA THR A 3 32.73 -44.90 -61.00
C THR A 3 32.21 -45.95 -60.03
N THR A 4 33.09 -46.51 -59.19
CA THR A 4 32.73 -47.49 -58.15
C THR A 4 31.87 -46.85 -57.06
N MET A 5 32.17 -45.61 -56.67
CA MET A 5 31.36 -44.85 -55.71
C MET A 5 29.97 -44.52 -56.27
N ILE A 6 29.88 -44.13 -57.55
CA ILE A 6 28.60 -43.85 -58.23
C ILE A 6 27.76 -45.12 -58.31
N ASN A 7 28.34 -46.26 -58.71
CA ASN A 7 27.61 -47.53 -58.82
C ASN A 7 27.13 -48.03 -57.44
N ASN A 8 27.96 -47.94 -56.40
CA ASN A 8 27.56 -48.31 -55.04
C ASN A 8 26.42 -47.42 -54.52
N HIS A 9 26.45 -46.13 -54.84
CA HIS A 9 25.40 -45.20 -54.46
C HIS A 9 24.08 -45.46 -55.21
N LEU A 10 24.14 -45.76 -56.51
CA LEU A 10 22.96 -46.14 -57.31
C LEU A 10 22.33 -47.45 -56.83
N SER A 11 23.13 -48.45 -56.47
CA SER A 11 22.62 -49.70 -55.88
C SER A 11 21.96 -49.46 -54.52
N ALA A 12 22.52 -48.57 -53.68
CA ALA A 12 21.91 -48.19 -52.41
C ALA A 12 20.57 -47.46 -52.61
N ILE A 13 20.45 -46.60 -53.63
CA ILE A 13 19.19 -45.95 -54.00
C ILE A 13 18.15 -46.97 -54.47
N GLN A 14 18.55 -47.95 -55.28
CA GLN A 14 17.65 -49.02 -55.74
C GLN A 14 17.15 -49.89 -54.58
N GLU A 15 18.05 -50.31 -53.69
CA GLU A 15 17.71 -51.09 -52.50
C GLU A 15 16.74 -50.31 -51.61
N ALA A 16 17.06 -49.04 -51.30
CA ALA A 16 16.20 -48.17 -50.50
C ALA A 16 14.81 -47.97 -51.12
N SER A 17 14.74 -47.77 -52.44
CA SER A 17 13.47 -47.61 -53.17
C SER A 17 12.58 -48.86 -53.05
N SER A 18 13.18 -50.06 -53.10
CA SER A 18 12.46 -51.33 -52.91
C SER A 18 11.84 -51.48 -51.51
N LYS A 19 12.37 -50.77 -50.51
CA LYS A 19 11.88 -50.73 -49.13
C LYS A 19 10.94 -49.54 -48.85
N GLY A 20 10.53 -48.79 -49.89
CA GLY A 20 9.63 -47.65 -49.74
C GLY A 20 10.33 -46.34 -49.36
N ILE A 21 11.65 -46.25 -49.51
CA ILE A 21 12.44 -45.05 -49.26
C ILE A 21 12.78 -44.38 -50.62
N PRO A 22 12.04 -43.35 -51.06
CA PRO A 22 12.36 -42.64 -52.28
C PRO A 22 13.72 -41.93 -52.19
N PRO A 23 14.41 -41.68 -53.31
CA PRO A 23 15.77 -41.11 -53.33
C PRO A 23 15.90 -39.83 -52.50
N GLN A 24 14.88 -38.95 -52.53
CA GLN A 24 14.88 -37.70 -51.77
C GLN A 24 14.81 -37.91 -50.25
N LYS A 25 14.16 -38.99 -49.78
CA LYS A 25 14.12 -39.34 -48.35
C LYS A 25 15.40 -40.05 -47.91
N LEU A 26 16.01 -40.86 -48.78
CA LEU A 26 17.26 -41.56 -48.48
C LEU A 26 18.39 -40.58 -48.14
N GLU A 27 18.47 -39.44 -48.83
CA GLU A 27 19.48 -38.43 -48.52
C GLU A 27 19.34 -37.82 -47.13
N ASN A 28 18.14 -37.85 -46.55
CA ASN A 28 17.85 -37.38 -45.20
C ASN A 28 18.04 -38.46 -44.12
N ILE A 29 18.43 -39.68 -44.50
CA ILE A 29 18.81 -40.76 -43.57
C ILE A 29 20.30 -40.63 -43.25
N THR A 30 20.64 -40.68 -41.96
CA THR A 30 22.03 -40.56 -41.47
C THR A 30 22.89 -41.65 -42.12
N PRO A 31 24.04 -41.30 -42.74
CA PRO A 31 24.82 -42.23 -43.57
C PRO A 31 25.23 -43.55 -42.89
N ASP A 32 25.52 -43.51 -41.59
CA ASP A 32 25.88 -44.66 -40.74
C ASP A 32 24.75 -45.66 -40.55
N LYS A 33 23.49 -45.23 -40.70
CA LYS A 33 22.29 -46.09 -40.56
C LYS A 33 21.83 -46.70 -41.88
N ARG A 34 22.26 -46.15 -43.03
CA ARG A 34 21.89 -46.63 -44.36
C ARG A 34 22.21 -48.13 -44.60
N PRO A 35 23.31 -48.71 -44.07
CA PRO A 35 23.56 -50.15 -44.21
C PRO A 35 22.45 -51.04 -43.63
N CYS A 36 21.79 -50.59 -42.55
CA CYS A 36 20.72 -51.33 -41.90
C CYS A 36 19.43 -51.43 -42.73
N ILE A 37 19.29 -50.66 -43.82
CA ILE A 37 18.14 -50.74 -44.75
C ILE A 37 17.99 -52.15 -45.30
N THR A 38 19.10 -52.86 -45.51
CA THR A 38 19.11 -54.25 -46.01
C THR A 38 18.40 -55.25 -45.08
N LEU A 39 18.26 -54.91 -43.78
CA LEU A 39 17.57 -55.74 -42.79
C LEU A 39 16.04 -55.56 -42.82
N VAL A 40 15.55 -54.59 -43.60
CA VAL A 40 14.12 -54.37 -43.81
C VAL A 40 13.63 -55.28 -44.93
N SER A 41 12.61 -56.08 -44.63
CA SER A 41 12.11 -57.14 -45.51
C SER A 41 10.94 -56.72 -46.40
N ARG A 42 10.27 -55.61 -46.07
CA ARG A 42 9.09 -55.11 -46.80
C ARG A 42 9.12 -53.59 -47.00
N GLY A 43 8.37 -53.11 -48.00
CA GLY A 43 8.19 -51.69 -48.22
C GLY A 43 7.23 -51.06 -47.20
N VAL A 44 7.63 -49.94 -46.59
CA VAL A 44 6.76 -49.14 -45.70
C VAL A 44 6.95 -47.67 -46.00
N ASN A 45 5.87 -46.93 -46.23
CA ASN A 45 5.94 -45.51 -46.55
C ASN A 45 5.91 -44.63 -45.29
N ILE A 46 7.08 -44.42 -44.68
CA ILE A 46 7.26 -43.54 -43.51
C ILE A 46 8.20 -42.36 -43.82
N SER A 47 8.26 -41.38 -42.92
CA SER A 47 9.10 -40.18 -43.05
C SER A 47 10.59 -40.50 -42.82
N ALA A 48 11.49 -39.64 -43.31
CA ALA A 48 12.93 -39.85 -43.16
C ALA A 48 13.39 -39.85 -41.68
N VAL A 49 12.74 -39.05 -40.83
CA VAL A 49 12.96 -39.05 -39.37
C VAL A 49 12.60 -40.40 -38.76
N SER A 50 11.44 -40.95 -39.11
CA SER A 50 11.01 -42.26 -38.64
C SER A 50 11.92 -43.39 -39.12
N TRP A 51 12.45 -43.30 -40.35
CA TRP A 51 13.47 -44.22 -40.85
C TRP A 51 14.77 -44.15 -40.05
N ASN A 52 15.25 -42.96 -39.73
CA ASN A 52 16.41 -42.79 -38.86
C ASN A 52 16.21 -43.45 -37.49
N ASN A 53 15.01 -43.36 -36.90
CA ASN A 53 14.69 -44.00 -35.63
C ASN A 53 14.57 -45.51 -35.76
N ALA A 54 13.83 -45.99 -36.75
CA ALA A 54 13.64 -47.41 -37.03
C ALA A 54 14.96 -48.16 -37.21
N LEU A 55 15.85 -47.61 -38.02
CA LEU A 55 17.14 -48.24 -38.36
C LEU A 55 18.15 -48.20 -37.20
N SER A 56 17.82 -47.52 -36.09
CA SER A 56 18.68 -47.45 -34.91
C SER A 56 18.52 -48.64 -33.96
N SER A 57 17.53 -49.52 -34.17
CA SER A 57 17.26 -50.66 -33.29
C SER A 57 16.76 -51.89 -34.03
N SER A 58 17.32 -53.06 -33.70
CA SER A 58 16.88 -54.35 -34.23
C SER A 58 15.43 -54.69 -33.83
N ASN A 59 14.98 -54.23 -32.65
CA ASN A 59 13.59 -54.40 -32.19
C ASN A 59 12.62 -53.61 -33.07
N LEU A 60 12.97 -52.39 -33.46
CA LEU A 60 12.14 -51.54 -34.31
C LEU A 60 12.15 -52.02 -35.76
N ILE A 61 13.29 -52.51 -36.27
CA ILE A 61 13.36 -53.17 -37.59
C ILE A 61 12.47 -54.41 -37.61
N ASN A 62 12.54 -55.26 -36.58
CA ASN A 62 11.68 -56.44 -36.48
C ASN A 62 10.20 -56.07 -36.40
N PHE A 63 9.86 -55.02 -35.64
CA PHE A 63 8.51 -54.49 -35.60
C PHE A 63 8.03 -54.00 -36.97
N ILE A 64 8.85 -53.24 -37.70
CA ILE A 64 8.53 -52.82 -39.07
C ILE A 64 8.30 -54.02 -39.96
N ASN A 65 9.10 -55.07 -39.87
CA ASN A 65 8.97 -56.27 -40.68
C ASN A 65 7.68 -57.06 -40.39
N THR A 66 7.22 -57.07 -39.13
CA THR A 66 6.17 -57.98 -38.66
C THR A 66 4.82 -57.30 -38.40
N THR A 67 4.75 -55.97 -38.29
CA THR A 67 3.55 -55.27 -37.86
C THR A 67 2.44 -55.25 -38.92
N SER A 68 1.20 -55.50 -38.51
CA SER A 68 -0.02 -55.37 -39.34
C SER A 68 -0.69 -53.99 -39.23
N LEU A 69 -0.02 -53.04 -38.58
CA LEU A 69 -0.46 -51.65 -38.50
C LEU A 69 -0.27 -50.96 -39.86
N ALA A 70 -1.15 -50.00 -40.18
CA ALA A 70 -1.01 -49.19 -41.39
C ALA A 70 0.23 -48.29 -41.28
N ASP A 71 0.89 -48.02 -42.40
CA ASP A 71 2.13 -47.23 -42.47
C ASP A 71 2.03 -45.87 -41.79
N GLU A 72 0.86 -45.21 -41.87
CA GLU A 72 0.58 -43.95 -41.17
C GLU A 72 0.68 -44.08 -39.64
N ILE A 73 0.24 -45.21 -39.09
CA ILE A 73 0.32 -45.51 -37.65
C ILE A 73 1.78 -45.70 -37.25
N VAL A 74 2.50 -46.50 -38.05
CA VAL A 74 3.91 -46.83 -37.84
C VAL A 74 4.76 -45.56 -37.92
N ASP A 75 4.53 -44.72 -38.93
CA ASP A 75 5.23 -43.45 -39.11
C ASP A 75 4.99 -42.52 -37.91
N ASN A 76 3.75 -42.39 -37.44
CA ASN A 76 3.45 -41.54 -36.28
C ASN A 76 4.16 -42.06 -35.01
N LEU A 77 4.11 -43.36 -34.71
CA LEU A 77 4.78 -43.92 -33.52
C LEU A 77 6.29 -43.63 -33.54
N LEU A 78 6.93 -43.76 -34.70
CA LEU A 78 8.38 -43.59 -34.86
C LEU A 78 8.82 -42.13 -35.02
N ARG A 79 7.92 -41.21 -35.36
CA ARG A 79 8.19 -39.77 -35.46
C ARG A 79 8.19 -39.06 -34.10
N SER A 80 7.78 -39.77 -33.05
CA SER A 80 7.75 -39.23 -31.69
C SER A 80 9.13 -38.76 -31.21
N ARG A 81 9.12 -37.80 -30.28
CA ARG A 81 10.31 -37.31 -29.57
C ARG A 81 10.73 -38.20 -28.40
N TYR A 82 10.01 -39.30 -28.15
CA TYR A 82 10.29 -40.22 -27.06
C TYR A 82 11.64 -40.95 -27.25
N PRO A 83 12.34 -41.30 -26.14
CA PRO A 83 13.49 -42.19 -26.22
C PRO A 83 13.12 -43.52 -26.90
N LEU A 84 14.02 -44.05 -27.73
CA LEU A 84 13.78 -45.28 -28.50
C LEU A 84 13.39 -46.48 -27.61
N SER A 85 13.99 -46.58 -26.42
CA SER A 85 13.67 -47.62 -25.43
C SER A 85 12.20 -47.62 -24.98
N GLU A 86 11.57 -46.44 -24.90
CA GLU A 86 10.17 -46.31 -24.50
C GLU A 86 9.22 -46.65 -25.65
N ILE A 87 9.58 -46.22 -26.86
CA ILE A 87 8.84 -46.61 -28.07
C ILE A 87 8.83 -48.14 -28.20
N GLU A 88 9.96 -48.81 -27.93
CA GLU A 88 10.08 -50.27 -27.94
C GLU A 88 9.19 -51.01 -26.93
N LYS A 89 8.93 -50.42 -25.76
CA LYS A 89 7.97 -50.97 -24.78
C LYS A 89 6.54 -50.87 -25.31
N ILE A 90 6.20 -49.73 -25.92
CA ILE A 90 4.84 -49.42 -26.34
C ILE A 90 4.41 -50.25 -27.55
N ILE A 91 5.29 -50.50 -28.53
CA ILE A 91 4.97 -51.27 -29.74
C ILE A 91 4.57 -52.74 -29.47
N LYS A 92 4.83 -53.25 -28.27
CA LYS A 92 4.47 -54.62 -27.85
C LYS A 92 3.04 -54.73 -27.30
N LEU A 93 2.35 -53.61 -27.12
CA LEU A 93 1.01 -53.58 -26.53
C LEU A 93 -0.05 -54.12 -27.52
N PRO A 94 -0.95 -55.02 -27.09
CA PRO A 94 -1.91 -55.67 -28.00
C PRO A 94 -3.04 -54.74 -28.48
N TYR A 95 -3.28 -53.63 -27.79
CA TYR A 95 -4.42 -52.72 -28.00
C TYR A 95 -4.11 -51.48 -28.85
N ILE A 96 -2.87 -51.31 -29.35
CA ILE A 96 -2.43 -50.11 -30.10
C ILE A 96 -3.39 -49.75 -31.23
N LYS A 97 -3.81 -50.74 -32.02
CA LYS A 97 -4.73 -50.55 -33.16
C LYS A 97 -6.11 -50.06 -32.74
N SER A 98 -6.63 -50.60 -31.62
CA SER A 98 -7.93 -50.22 -31.06
C SER A 98 -7.90 -48.79 -30.53
N VAL A 99 -6.85 -48.46 -29.76
CA VAL A 99 -6.65 -47.12 -29.20
C VAL A 99 -6.45 -46.09 -30.30
N TYR A 100 -5.55 -46.35 -31.26
CA TYR A 100 -5.31 -45.47 -32.41
C TYR A 100 -6.61 -45.14 -33.16
N LYS A 101 -7.42 -46.16 -33.50
CA LYS A 101 -8.64 -45.97 -34.27
C LYS A 101 -9.66 -45.09 -33.54
N LYS A 102 -9.76 -45.22 -32.22
CA LYS A 102 -10.67 -44.38 -31.43
C LYS A 102 -10.13 -42.96 -31.25
N LEU A 103 -8.84 -42.80 -30.96
CA LEU A 103 -8.23 -41.48 -30.77
C LEU A 103 -8.12 -40.67 -32.06
N LYS A 104 -7.89 -41.31 -33.21
CA LYS A 104 -7.82 -40.63 -34.50
C LYS A 104 -9.10 -39.85 -34.84
N ASN A 105 -10.27 -40.38 -34.44
CA ASN A 105 -11.55 -39.72 -34.69
C ASN A 105 -11.83 -38.57 -33.71
N GLU A 106 -11.25 -38.63 -32.52
CA GLU A 106 -11.36 -37.62 -31.47
C GLU A 106 -10.30 -36.52 -31.61
N TYR A 107 -9.20 -36.79 -32.34
CA TYR A 107 -8.16 -35.82 -32.63
C TYR A 107 -8.68 -34.75 -33.59
N ARG A 108 -9.10 -33.61 -33.03
CA ARG A 108 -9.44 -32.41 -33.80
C ARG A 108 -8.17 -31.62 -34.05
N GLY A 109 -7.45 -31.96 -35.12
CA GLY A 109 -6.22 -31.29 -35.49
C GLY A 109 -6.44 -29.80 -35.79
N ASN A 110 -6.24 -28.95 -34.78
CA ASN A 110 -5.50 -27.67 -34.82
C ASN A 110 -5.70 -26.88 -33.52
N ALA A 111 -4.57 -26.38 -32.99
CA ALA A 111 -4.40 -25.61 -31.74
C ALA A 111 -4.79 -26.45 -30.50
N TRP A 112 -3.94 -26.71 -29.53
CA TRP A 112 -3.10 -25.76 -28.78
C TRP A 112 -1.65 -26.30 -28.68
N HIS A 113 -0.66 -25.49 -29.06
CA HIS A 113 0.76 -25.61 -28.65
C HIS A 113 1.52 -26.93 -28.96
N GLU A 114 1.87 -27.16 -30.23
CA GLU A 114 3.00 -28.02 -30.67
C GLU A 114 3.01 -29.54 -30.30
N LEU A 115 1.95 -30.12 -29.73
CA LEU A 115 1.84 -31.58 -29.58
C LEU A 115 1.47 -32.23 -30.92
N THR A 116 2.23 -33.24 -31.33
CA THR A 116 1.83 -34.06 -32.48
C THR A 116 0.85 -35.16 -32.02
N PHE A 117 -0.04 -35.59 -32.91
CA PHE A 117 -0.88 -36.77 -32.66
C PHE A 117 -0.06 -38.02 -32.24
N ALA A 118 1.18 -38.11 -32.73
CA ALA A 118 2.15 -39.14 -32.33
C ALA A 118 2.53 -39.08 -30.85
N ASP A 119 2.88 -37.89 -30.35
CA ASP A 119 3.20 -37.68 -28.93
C ASP A 119 1.97 -38.04 -28.05
N TRP A 120 0.78 -37.59 -28.46
CA TRP A 120 -0.48 -37.82 -27.75
C TRP A 120 -0.88 -39.30 -27.66
N LEU A 121 -0.70 -40.04 -28.76
CA LEU A 121 -0.96 -41.46 -28.82
C LEU A 121 -0.06 -42.24 -27.84
N LEU A 122 1.20 -41.84 -27.72
CA LEU A 122 2.16 -42.52 -26.85
C LEU A 122 1.92 -42.22 -25.37
N ASP A 123 1.55 -40.98 -24.99
CA ASP A 123 1.11 -40.66 -23.63
C ASP A 123 -0.10 -41.51 -23.22
N ALA A 124 -1.09 -41.62 -24.09
CA ALA A 124 -2.29 -42.44 -23.87
C ALA A 124 -1.95 -43.94 -23.72
N LEU A 125 -1.10 -44.48 -24.59
CA LEU A 125 -0.70 -45.90 -24.54
C LEU A 125 0.14 -46.22 -23.29
N SER A 126 0.98 -45.27 -22.85
CA SER A 126 1.76 -45.38 -21.62
C SER A 126 0.87 -45.35 -20.38
N TYR A 127 -0.16 -44.49 -20.37
CA TYR A 127 -1.14 -44.49 -19.30
C TYR A 127 -1.87 -45.85 -19.20
N ILE A 128 -2.27 -46.40 -20.35
CA ILE A 128 -2.95 -47.71 -20.39
C ILE A 128 -2.03 -48.85 -19.96
N SER A 129 -0.74 -48.81 -20.29
CA SER A 129 0.19 -49.88 -19.91
C SER A 129 0.38 -49.98 -18.39
N VAL A 130 0.28 -48.86 -17.67
CA VAL A 130 0.38 -48.82 -16.21
C VAL A 130 -0.91 -49.24 -15.52
N TYR A 131 -2.05 -48.68 -15.95
CA TYR A 131 -3.32 -48.87 -15.23
C TYR A 131 -4.24 -49.96 -15.81
N GLY A 132 -3.91 -50.50 -16.98
CA GLY A 132 -4.67 -51.55 -17.66
C GLY A 132 -5.86 -51.04 -18.46
N PHE A 133 -6.01 -51.53 -19.70
CA PHE A 133 -7.07 -51.11 -20.62
C PHE A 133 -8.49 -51.39 -20.07
N ASP A 134 -8.66 -52.55 -19.43
CA ASP A 134 -9.96 -52.98 -18.92
C ASP A 134 -10.37 -52.25 -17.63
N ARG A 135 -9.40 -51.79 -16.82
CA ARG A 135 -9.64 -51.00 -15.61
C ARG A 135 -9.95 -49.55 -15.91
N VAL A 136 -9.26 -48.96 -16.90
CA VAL A 136 -9.47 -47.56 -17.28
C VAL A 136 -10.79 -47.41 -18.04
N GLY A 137 -11.16 -48.37 -18.88
CA GLY A 137 -12.34 -48.24 -19.74
C GLY A 137 -12.21 -47.11 -20.77
N MET A 138 -12.92 -47.22 -21.90
CA MET A 138 -12.74 -46.23 -22.99
C MET A 138 -13.31 -44.85 -22.68
N LYS A 139 -14.31 -44.74 -21.80
CA LYS A 139 -14.93 -43.46 -21.44
C LYS A 139 -14.01 -42.63 -20.53
N ASP A 140 -13.42 -43.24 -19.50
CA ASP A 140 -12.50 -42.53 -18.61
C ASP A 140 -11.17 -42.28 -19.30
N LEU A 141 -10.74 -43.18 -20.20
CA LEU A 141 -9.62 -42.92 -21.10
C LEU A 141 -9.87 -41.65 -21.92
N LEU A 142 -11.01 -41.49 -22.59
CA LEU A 142 -11.33 -40.29 -23.38
C LEU A 142 -11.45 -39.02 -22.52
N SER A 143 -12.00 -39.12 -21.31
CA SER A 143 -12.06 -38.02 -20.35
C SER A 143 -10.66 -37.58 -19.89
N THR A 144 -9.82 -38.53 -19.51
CA THR A 144 -8.42 -38.32 -19.11
C THR A 144 -7.62 -37.78 -20.30
N ILE A 145 -7.83 -38.32 -21.49
CA ILE A 145 -7.19 -37.91 -22.74
C ILE A 145 -7.59 -36.48 -23.14
N SER A 146 -8.84 -36.08 -22.90
CA SER A 146 -9.28 -34.69 -23.09
C SER A 146 -8.56 -33.72 -22.15
N SER A 147 -8.16 -34.20 -20.96
CA SER A 147 -7.30 -33.44 -20.04
C SER A 147 -5.83 -33.40 -20.47
N LEU A 148 -5.36 -34.33 -21.32
CA LEU A 148 -3.98 -34.33 -21.89
C LEU A 148 -3.67 -33.13 -22.79
N ASN A 149 -4.68 -32.34 -23.18
CA ASN A 149 -4.45 -31.07 -23.88
C ASN A 149 -3.60 -30.08 -23.05
N SER A 150 -3.34 -30.36 -21.78
CA SER A 150 -2.38 -29.67 -20.95
C SER A 150 -1.02 -30.33 -20.79
N CYS A 151 -0.85 -31.57 -21.25
CA CYS A 151 0.43 -32.25 -21.28
C CYS A 151 1.42 -31.52 -22.20
N THR A 152 0.93 -30.71 -23.14
CA THR A 152 1.69 -29.66 -23.84
C THR A 152 2.39 -28.71 -22.89
N HIS A 153 1.67 -28.13 -21.91
CA HIS A 153 2.26 -27.26 -20.89
C HIS A 153 3.24 -28.00 -19.97
N ILE A 154 2.99 -29.28 -19.68
CA ILE A 154 3.92 -30.14 -18.92
C ILE A 154 5.18 -30.41 -19.73
N LYS A 155 5.07 -30.59 -21.05
CA LYS A 155 6.19 -30.79 -21.97
C LYS A 155 7.00 -29.52 -22.18
N ASP A 156 6.34 -28.37 -22.31
CA ASP A 156 6.96 -27.07 -22.52
C ASP A 156 7.75 -26.59 -21.29
N HIS A 157 7.46 -27.13 -20.11
CA HIS A 157 8.11 -26.69 -18.88
C HIS A 157 8.78 -27.82 -18.06
N TYR A 158 8.50 -29.09 -18.35
CA TYR A 158 9.16 -30.29 -17.81
C TYR A 158 9.51 -31.32 -18.91
N PRO A 159 10.34 -30.96 -19.90
CA PRO A 159 10.69 -31.85 -21.02
C PRO A 159 11.43 -33.13 -20.58
N ASP A 160 12.02 -33.13 -19.38
CA ASP A 160 12.88 -34.20 -18.87
C ASP A 160 12.17 -35.26 -18.02
N LEU A 161 10.83 -35.17 -17.83
CA LEU A 161 10.10 -36.18 -17.05
C LEU A 161 10.20 -37.57 -17.71
N CYS A 162 10.28 -38.62 -16.89
CA CYS A 162 10.15 -39.98 -17.39
C CYS A 162 8.69 -40.30 -17.77
N VAL A 163 8.48 -41.46 -18.39
CA VAL A 163 7.14 -41.91 -18.79
C VAL A 163 6.24 -42.09 -17.57
N GLU A 164 6.79 -42.65 -16.50
CA GLU A 164 6.09 -42.93 -15.26
C GLU A 164 5.57 -41.64 -14.60
N ASP A 165 6.40 -40.59 -14.53
CA ASP A 165 6.00 -39.30 -13.97
C ASP A 165 4.96 -38.60 -14.84
N ARG A 166 5.08 -38.66 -16.17
CA ARG A 166 4.04 -38.14 -17.07
C ARG A 166 2.71 -38.83 -16.82
N VAL A 167 2.70 -40.17 -16.72
CA VAL A 167 1.49 -40.95 -16.42
C VAL A 167 0.86 -40.54 -15.08
N LYS A 168 1.67 -40.27 -14.05
CA LYS A 168 1.18 -39.72 -12.77
C LYS A 168 0.56 -38.33 -12.92
N VAL A 169 1.18 -37.43 -13.70
CA VAL A 169 0.58 -36.10 -13.96
C VAL A 169 -0.77 -36.22 -14.64
N ILE A 170 -0.85 -37.05 -15.69
CA ILE A 170 -2.08 -37.32 -16.45
C ILE A 170 -3.19 -37.78 -15.51
N ARG A 171 -2.85 -38.69 -14.60
CA ARG A 171 -3.76 -39.21 -13.59
C ARG A 171 -4.27 -38.10 -12.66
N LEU A 172 -3.39 -37.27 -12.09
CA LEU A 172 -3.78 -36.13 -11.24
C LEU A 172 -4.72 -35.16 -11.95
N TRP A 173 -4.47 -34.86 -13.24
CA TRP A 173 -5.29 -33.93 -14.03
C TRP A 173 -6.71 -34.44 -14.31
N SER A 174 -6.85 -35.75 -14.40
CA SER A 174 -8.16 -36.41 -14.61
C SER A 174 -9.02 -36.46 -13.35
N MET A 175 -8.45 -36.16 -12.17
CA MET A 175 -9.17 -36.22 -10.90
C MET A 175 -10.11 -35.05 -10.71
N SER A 176 -11.41 -35.35 -10.64
CA SER A 176 -12.48 -34.36 -10.44
C SER A 176 -12.40 -33.63 -9.10
N TYR A 177 -11.88 -34.27 -8.05
CA TYR A 177 -11.80 -33.74 -6.68
C TYR A 177 -10.67 -32.72 -6.46
N MET A 178 -9.65 -32.66 -7.32
CA MET A 178 -8.66 -31.58 -7.23
C MET A 178 -9.23 -30.22 -7.66
N ASN A 179 -10.42 -30.20 -8.29
CA ASN A 179 -11.09 -28.98 -8.75
C ASN A 179 -10.17 -28.06 -9.58
N ILE A 180 -9.21 -28.65 -10.31
CA ILE A 180 -8.14 -27.97 -11.05
C ILE A 180 -8.74 -26.94 -12.02
N ASN A 181 -9.95 -27.16 -12.51
CA ASN A 181 -10.67 -26.24 -13.39
C ASN A 181 -10.98 -24.87 -12.75
N LYS A 182 -11.08 -24.77 -11.42
CA LYS A 182 -11.31 -23.51 -10.69
C LYS A 182 -10.02 -22.78 -10.29
N ILE A 183 -8.87 -23.44 -10.43
CA ILE A 183 -7.57 -22.84 -10.11
C ILE A 183 -7.11 -22.00 -11.31
N PRO A 184 -6.54 -20.81 -11.15
CA PRO A 184 -5.98 -20.04 -12.26
C PRO A 184 -4.91 -20.85 -13.01
N ALA A 185 -4.88 -20.78 -14.35
CA ALA A 185 -4.02 -21.61 -15.20
C ALA A 185 -2.53 -21.61 -14.77
N TYR A 186 -2.00 -20.44 -14.36
CA TYR A 186 -0.62 -20.29 -13.91
C TYR A 186 -0.32 -20.95 -12.54
N LYS A 187 -1.32 -21.16 -11.67
CA LYS A 187 -1.15 -21.88 -10.40
C LYS A 187 -1.27 -23.40 -10.55
N LYS A 188 -2.06 -23.88 -11.52
CA LYS A 188 -2.27 -25.32 -11.77
C LYS A 188 -0.95 -26.05 -11.96
N TYR A 189 -0.04 -25.43 -12.69
CA TYR A 189 1.26 -25.99 -13.02
C TYR A 189 2.14 -26.27 -11.80
N ASN A 190 2.29 -25.30 -10.89
CA ASN A 190 3.10 -25.48 -9.68
C ASN A 190 2.52 -26.55 -8.76
N ILE A 191 1.19 -26.55 -8.57
CA ILE A 191 0.50 -27.57 -7.76
C ILE A 191 0.78 -28.97 -8.31
N VAL A 192 0.71 -29.14 -9.63
CA VAL A 192 0.96 -30.43 -10.29
C VAL A 192 2.40 -30.87 -10.12
N LYS A 193 3.36 -29.97 -10.35
CA LYS A 193 4.79 -30.27 -10.15
C LYS A 193 5.07 -30.74 -8.73
N GLU A 194 4.58 -29.98 -7.75
CA GLU A 194 4.83 -30.24 -6.34
C GLU A 194 4.05 -31.47 -5.84
N SER A 195 2.99 -31.86 -6.55
CA SER A 195 2.19 -33.05 -6.25
C SER A 195 2.77 -34.35 -6.77
N LEU A 196 3.61 -34.32 -7.80
CA LEU A 196 4.17 -35.51 -8.46
C LEU A 196 4.76 -36.57 -7.50
N PRO A 197 5.55 -36.19 -6.48
CA PRO A 197 6.11 -37.16 -5.54
C PRO A 197 5.07 -37.82 -4.62
N PHE A 198 3.85 -37.28 -4.56
CA PHE A 198 2.84 -37.62 -3.55
C PHE A 198 1.54 -38.16 -4.15
N VAL A 199 1.48 -38.38 -5.47
CA VAL A 199 0.29 -38.87 -6.19
C VAL A 199 -0.36 -40.07 -5.51
N ASP A 200 0.46 -41.07 -5.20
CA ASP A 200 0.00 -42.34 -4.64
C ASP A 200 -0.71 -42.14 -3.28
N ILE A 201 -0.26 -41.16 -2.48
CA ILE A 201 -0.89 -40.80 -1.20
C ILE A 201 -2.19 -40.03 -1.41
N TYR A 202 -2.25 -39.14 -2.40
CA TYR A 202 -3.49 -38.41 -2.69
C TYR A 202 -4.59 -39.36 -3.21
N GLU A 203 -4.21 -40.39 -3.97
CA GLU A 203 -5.13 -41.46 -4.39
C GLU A 203 -5.63 -42.25 -3.19
N GLU A 204 -4.72 -42.78 -2.38
CA GLU A 204 -5.05 -43.54 -1.16
C GLU A 204 -5.95 -42.72 -0.22
N ALA A 205 -5.62 -41.45 0.01
CA ALA A 205 -6.41 -40.55 0.84
C ALA A 205 -7.80 -40.27 0.25
N ASN A 206 -7.90 -40.04 -1.06
CA ASN A 206 -9.20 -39.83 -1.69
C ASN A 206 -10.08 -41.10 -1.68
N GLU A 207 -9.49 -42.28 -1.87
CA GLU A 207 -10.20 -43.55 -1.80
C GLU A 207 -10.75 -43.81 -0.40
N VAL A 208 -9.97 -43.52 0.63
CA VAL A 208 -10.37 -43.73 2.03
C VAL A 208 -11.36 -42.67 2.52
N LEU A 209 -11.10 -41.39 2.25
CA LEU A 209 -11.89 -40.26 2.78
C LEU A 209 -13.11 -39.91 1.92
N GLY A 210 -13.09 -40.31 0.65
CA GLY A 210 -14.09 -39.95 -0.34
C GLY A 210 -13.89 -38.55 -0.96
N PRO A 211 -14.45 -38.33 -2.16
CA PRO A 211 -14.18 -37.12 -2.95
C PRO A 211 -14.57 -35.80 -2.27
N SER A 212 -15.69 -35.78 -1.55
CA SER A 212 -16.20 -34.56 -0.91
C SER A 212 -15.23 -34.04 0.15
N ASP A 213 -14.82 -34.94 1.05
CA ASP A 213 -14.02 -34.58 2.21
C ASP A 213 -12.58 -34.30 1.81
N PHE A 214 -12.04 -35.11 0.90
CA PHE A 214 -10.71 -34.90 0.36
C PHE A 214 -10.59 -33.56 -0.39
N THR A 215 -11.61 -33.18 -1.19
CA THR A 215 -11.63 -31.89 -1.89
C THR A 215 -11.50 -30.71 -0.92
N GLN A 216 -12.15 -30.79 0.26
CA GLN A 216 -12.11 -29.74 1.26
C GLN A 216 -10.73 -29.60 1.90
N ILE A 217 -10.07 -30.71 2.23
CA ILE A 217 -8.78 -30.72 2.95
C ILE A 217 -7.55 -30.61 2.01
N PHE A 218 -7.73 -30.91 0.72
CA PHE A 218 -6.63 -31.03 -0.25
C PHE A 218 -5.65 -29.86 -0.22
N PRO A 219 -6.06 -28.57 -0.18
CA PRO A 219 -5.11 -27.47 -0.21
C PRO A 219 -4.11 -27.48 0.96
N ALA A 220 -4.60 -27.66 2.20
CA ALA A 220 -3.75 -27.73 3.39
C ALA A 220 -2.95 -29.04 3.45
N PHE A 221 -3.57 -30.15 3.03
CA PHE A 221 -2.92 -31.47 2.98
C PHE A 221 -1.75 -31.48 1.99
N HIS A 222 -1.96 -30.98 0.79
CA HIS A 222 -0.95 -30.77 -0.24
C HIS A 222 0.19 -29.88 0.27
N GLN A 223 -0.15 -28.69 0.80
CA GLN A 223 0.84 -27.75 1.30
C GLN A 223 1.75 -28.39 2.37
N SER A 224 1.17 -29.16 3.29
CA SER A 224 1.91 -29.82 4.38
C SER A 224 2.93 -30.83 3.85
N LEU A 225 2.57 -31.63 2.85
CA LEU A 225 3.49 -32.59 2.21
C LEU A 225 4.62 -31.88 1.44
N VAL A 226 4.31 -30.76 0.79
CA VAL A 226 5.29 -30.02 -0.02
C VAL A 226 6.36 -29.36 0.86
N ILE A 227 5.96 -28.71 1.95
CA ILE A 227 6.86 -27.92 2.80
C ILE A 227 7.54 -28.73 3.91
N SER A 228 7.04 -29.94 4.22
CA SER A 228 7.57 -30.77 5.30
C SER A 228 9.08 -31.04 5.11
N PRO A 229 9.93 -30.79 6.14
CA PRO A 229 11.34 -31.16 6.10
C PRO A 229 11.57 -32.67 6.30
N ASN A 230 10.64 -33.40 6.95
CA ASN A 230 10.75 -34.83 7.27
C ASN A 230 9.77 -35.67 6.45
N LYS A 231 9.80 -35.50 5.12
CA LYS A 231 8.78 -36.02 4.18
C LYS A 231 8.54 -37.53 4.33
N GLU A 232 9.59 -38.34 4.41
CA GLU A 232 9.45 -39.80 4.48
C GLU A 232 8.72 -40.26 5.74
N GLU A 233 9.01 -39.65 6.89
CA GLU A 233 8.37 -39.99 8.16
C GLU A 233 6.93 -39.49 8.22
N LEU A 234 6.65 -38.32 7.65
CA LEU A 234 5.30 -37.79 7.50
C LEU A 234 4.46 -38.72 6.61
N LEU A 235 4.98 -39.14 5.45
CA LEU A 235 4.31 -40.08 4.54
C LEU A 235 4.01 -41.40 5.23
N LYS A 236 4.98 -41.96 5.98
CA LYS A 236 4.77 -43.18 6.76
C LYS A 236 3.65 -43.01 7.79
N SER A 237 3.62 -41.87 8.49
CA SER A 237 2.60 -41.58 9.49
C SER A 237 1.22 -41.42 8.86
N ILE A 238 1.13 -40.77 7.70
CA ILE A 238 -0.11 -40.66 6.92
C ILE A 238 -0.59 -42.03 6.46
N ARG A 239 0.30 -42.88 5.93
CA ARG A 239 -0.08 -44.23 5.51
C ARG A 239 -0.62 -45.08 6.66
N VAL A 240 -0.05 -44.96 7.87
CA VAL A 240 -0.61 -45.62 9.06
C VAL A 240 -2.06 -45.18 9.27
N LEU A 241 -2.33 -43.88 9.20
CA LEU A 241 -3.67 -43.32 9.37
C LEU A 241 -4.65 -43.74 8.27
N LEU A 242 -4.21 -43.79 7.01
CA LEU A 242 -5.06 -44.18 5.87
C LEU A 242 -5.42 -45.67 5.86
N ASN A 243 -4.63 -46.52 6.52
CA ASN A 243 -4.90 -47.96 6.61
C ASN A 243 -5.85 -48.34 7.77
N GLU A 244 -6.35 -47.36 8.53
CA GLU A 244 -7.36 -47.57 9.59
C GLU A 244 -8.76 -47.79 9.00
N GLN A 245 -9.56 -48.69 9.58
CA GLN A 245 -10.77 -49.21 8.91
C GLN A 245 -12.02 -48.31 8.98
N ASP A 246 -12.11 -47.34 9.89
CA ASP A 246 -13.26 -46.42 9.95
C ASP A 246 -12.99 -45.10 9.21
N SER A 247 -13.39 -45.06 7.95
CA SER A 247 -13.23 -43.90 7.06
C SER A 247 -13.94 -42.63 7.58
N ASN A 248 -15.02 -42.77 8.36
CA ASN A 248 -15.77 -41.61 8.87
C ASN A 248 -15.01 -40.90 10.00
N ILE A 249 -14.40 -41.68 10.90
CA ILE A 249 -13.56 -41.14 11.98
C ILE A 249 -12.33 -40.46 11.40
N LEU A 250 -11.69 -41.10 10.42
CA LEU A 250 -10.51 -40.54 9.78
C LEU A 250 -10.80 -39.24 9.04
N ALA A 251 -11.92 -39.18 8.31
CA ALA A 251 -12.38 -37.96 7.64
C ALA A 251 -12.66 -36.84 8.63
N HIS A 252 -13.22 -37.14 9.81
CA HIS A 252 -13.41 -36.16 10.86
C HIS A 252 -12.07 -35.57 11.35
N TYR A 253 -11.09 -36.41 11.69
CA TYR A 253 -9.77 -35.94 12.14
C TYR A 253 -9.03 -35.12 11.10
N PHE A 254 -9.08 -35.55 9.83
CA PHE A 254 -8.43 -34.83 8.75
C PHE A 254 -9.12 -33.49 8.50
N LYS A 255 -10.45 -33.40 8.64
CA LYS A 255 -11.17 -32.12 8.61
C LYS A 255 -10.77 -31.19 9.75
N GLU A 256 -10.62 -31.69 10.97
CA GLU A 256 -10.19 -30.86 12.11
C GLU A 256 -8.75 -30.34 11.94
N LEU A 257 -7.84 -31.14 11.37
CA LEU A 257 -6.45 -30.72 11.15
C LEU A 257 -6.26 -29.86 9.89
N TYR A 258 -6.89 -30.25 8.78
CA TYR A 258 -6.65 -29.70 7.42
C TYR A 258 -7.84 -28.94 6.82
N GLY A 259 -9.05 -29.03 7.37
CA GLY A 259 -10.31 -28.64 6.70
C GLY A 259 -10.56 -27.15 6.50
N VAL A 260 -9.64 -26.29 6.93
CA VAL A 260 -9.70 -24.84 6.71
C VAL A 260 -8.54 -24.44 5.79
N ASN A 261 -8.87 -23.86 4.63
CA ASN A 261 -7.90 -23.38 3.65
C ASN A 261 -6.82 -22.50 4.32
N GLU A 262 -5.56 -22.65 3.89
CA GLU A 262 -4.37 -21.94 4.42
C GLU A 262 -3.94 -22.33 5.85
N SER A 263 -4.56 -23.35 6.45
CA SER A 263 -4.10 -23.88 7.74
C SER A 263 -2.79 -24.66 7.61
N ILE A 264 -1.85 -24.37 8.51
CA ILE A 264 -0.62 -25.15 8.68
C ILE A 264 -0.97 -26.40 9.49
N VAL A 265 -0.55 -27.56 8.99
CA VAL A 265 -0.55 -28.80 9.75
C VAL A 265 0.89 -29.17 10.04
N LEU A 266 1.14 -29.48 11.31
CA LEU A 266 2.47 -29.78 11.79
C LEU A 266 2.77 -31.26 11.59
N ASP A 267 3.96 -31.59 11.11
CA ASP A 267 4.40 -33.00 11.01
C ASP A 267 4.28 -33.71 12.36
N SER A 268 4.55 -32.97 13.45
CA SER A 268 4.47 -33.47 14.82
C SER A 268 3.04 -33.80 15.28
N GLU A 269 2.02 -33.14 14.73
CA GLU A 269 0.60 -33.44 14.98
C GLU A 269 0.25 -34.80 14.35
N ILE A 270 0.59 -34.98 13.07
CA ILE A 270 0.30 -36.21 12.30
C ILE A 270 1.02 -37.41 12.87
N HIS A 271 2.29 -37.26 13.25
CA HIS A 271 3.07 -38.34 13.84
C HIS A 271 2.53 -38.78 15.21
N LYS A 272 2.05 -37.85 16.04
CA LYS A 272 1.44 -38.19 17.33
C LYS A 272 0.08 -38.86 17.14
N LEU A 273 -0.69 -38.39 16.16
CA LEU A 273 -1.98 -38.99 15.82
C LEU A 273 -1.80 -40.44 15.36
N SER A 274 -0.87 -40.69 14.43
CA SER A 274 -0.62 -42.05 13.90
C SER A 274 -0.16 -43.05 14.96
N LYS A 275 0.52 -42.58 16.01
CA LYS A 275 0.97 -43.43 17.14
C LYS A 275 -0.09 -43.71 18.20
N ARG A 276 -1.14 -42.88 18.27
CA ARG A 276 -2.11 -42.89 19.38
C ARG A 276 -3.52 -43.22 18.93
N ILE A 277 -3.74 -43.43 17.64
CA ILE A 277 -5.02 -43.89 17.13
C ILE A 277 -5.28 -45.29 17.69
N THR A 278 -6.41 -45.43 18.39
CA THR A 278 -6.92 -46.71 18.89
C THR A 278 -8.38 -46.78 18.51
N GLU A 279 -8.84 -47.93 18.00
CA GLU A 279 -10.20 -48.18 17.54
C GLU A 279 -11.25 -47.65 18.55
N HIS A 280 -12.25 -46.91 18.04
CA HIS A 280 -13.44 -46.41 18.76
C HIS A 280 -13.32 -45.14 19.62
N SER A 281 -12.61 -44.12 19.15
CA SER A 281 -12.62 -42.80 19.81
C SER A 281 -13.46 -41.78 19.04
N LEU A 282 -14.61 -41.35 19.59
CA LEU A 282 -15.32 -40.11 19.20
C LEU A 282 -14.64 -38.84 19.77
N LYS A 283 -13.39 -38.94 20.24
CA LYS A 283 -12.70 -37.84 20.91
C LYS A 283 -12.14 -36.85 19.88
N ASP A 284 -12.04 -35.59 20.27
CA ASP A 284 -11.42 -34.51 19.49
C ASP A 284 -9.96 -34.83 19.11
N VAL A 285 -9.54 -34.45 17.90
CA VAL A 285 -8.21 -34.81 17.38
C VAL A 285 -7.06 -34.24 18.23
N TYR A 286 -7.20 -33.02 18.73
CA TYR A 286 -6.20 -32.37 19.58
C TYR A 286 -6.09 -33.03 20.96
N SER A 287 -7.19 -33.59 21.46
CA SER A 287 -7.20 -34.36 22.71
C SER A 287 -6.35 -35.63 22.60
N ILE A 288 -6.34 -36.28 21.43
CA ILE A 288 -5.51 -37.47 21.15
C ILE A 288 -4.04 -37.06 20.99
N ILE A 289 -3.78 -36.00 20.24
CA ILE A 289 -2.43 -35.52 19.93
C ILE A 289 -1.72 -34.97 21.17
N TYR A 290 -2.40 -34.15 21.98
CA TYR A 290 -1.79 -33.41 23.08
C TYR A 290 -2.21 -33.92 24.47
N GLY A 291 -3.37 -34.57 24.59
CA GLY A 291 -3.99 -34.95 25.86
C GLY A 291 -4.98 -33.90 26.36
N GLU A 292 -6.14 -34.34 26.87
CA GLU A 292 -7.25 -33.49 27.35
C GLU A 292 -6.86 -32.51 28.47
N LYS A 293 -5.79 -32.80 29.22
CA LYS A 293 -5.29 -31.94 30.32
C LYS A 293 -4.16 -31.00 29.90
N SER A 294 -3.83 -30.95 28.61
CA SER A 294 -2.72 -30.15 28.11
C SER A 294 -3.16 -28.73 27.76
N LEU A 295 -2.26 -27.77 27.98
CA LEU A 295 -2.46 -26.37 27.56
C LEU A 295 -2.66 -26.25 26.04
N ALA A 296 -1.99 -27.10 25.26
CA ALA A 296 -2.10 -27.10 23.80
C ALA A 296 -3.51 -27.50 23.34
N TYR A 297 -4.08 -28.54 23.95
CA TYR A 297 -5.47 -28.94 23.71
C TYR A 297 -6.42 -27.80 24.07
N GLU A 298 -6.33 -27.25 25.29
CA GLU A 298 -7.24 -26.19 25.75
C GLU A 298 -7.24 -24.98 24.80
N VAL A 299 -6.06 -24.52 24.37
CA VAL A 299 -5.92 -23.39 23.44
C VAL A 299 -6.48 -23.72 22.07
N LEU A 300 -6.05 -24.82 21.44
CA LEU A 300 -6.45 -25.15 20.06
C LEU A 300 -7.92 -25.55 19.98
N TYR A 301 -8.45 -26.21 21.00
CA TYR A 301 -9.88 -26.49 21.13
C TYR A 301 -10.70 -25.20 21.22
N SER A 302 -10.26 -24.23 22.03
CA SER A 302 -10.91 -22.92 22.15
C SER A 302 -10.74 -22.02 20.90
N ALA A 303 -9.86 -22.40 19.98
CA ALA A 303 -9.49 -21.65 18.79
C ALA A 303 -10.30 -22.01 17.54
N ARG A 304 -11.29 -22.92 17.64
CA ARG A 304 -12.13 -23.36 16.52
C ARG A 304 -12.92 -22.23 15.83
N GLU A 305 -13.17 -21.13 16.54
CA GLU A 305 -13.84 -19.93 16.03
C GLU A 305 -12.87 -18.90 15.42
N LEU A 306 -11.55 -19.17 15.44
CA LEU A 306 -10.53 -18.26 14.93
C LEU A 306 -10.28 -18.47 13.43
N GLU A 307 -9.77 -17.43 12.79
CA GLU A 307 -9.35 -17.48 11.40
C GLU A 307 -8.07 -18.33 11.23
N PRO A 308 -7.85 -18.97 10.06
CA PRO A 308 -6.72 -19.88 9.85
C PRO A 308 -5.35 -19.27 10.18
N TYR A 309 -5.08 -18.01 9.82
CA TYR A 309 -3.81 -17.35 10.15
C TYR A 309 -3.57 -17.16 11.65
N GLN A 310 -4.63 -17.07 12.46
CA GLN A 310 -4.56 -17.00 13.92
C GLN A 310 -4.23 -18.39 14.49
N VAL A 311 -4.98 -19.40 14.07
CA VAL A 311 -4.73 -20.81 14.47
C VAL A 311 -3.29 -21.21 14.14
N ASN A 312 -2.79 -20.82 12.97
CA ASN A 312 -1.42 -21.09 12.52
C ASN A 312 -0.34 -20.51 13.46
N LEU A 313 -0.57 -19.33 14.04
CA LEU A 313 0.34 -18.77 15.04
C LEU A 313 0.30 -19.59 16.34
N LEU A 314 -0.89 -19.99 16.78
CA LEU A 314 -1.05 -20.80 18.00
C LEU A 314 -0.36 -22.16 17.87
N LYS A 315 -0.54 -22.85 16.74
CA LYS A 315 0.16 -24.11 16.43
C LYS A 315 1.68 -23.95 16.50
N ARG A 316 2.24 -22.92 15.85
CA ARG A 316 3.68 -22.61 15.93
C ARG A 316 4.14 -22.28 17.36
N CYS A 317 3.30 -21.61 18.15
CA CYS A 317 3.57 -21.34 19.56
C CYS A 317 3.56 -22.62 20.41
N VAL A 318 2.72 -23.60 20.10
CA VAL A 318 2.72 -24.92 20.75
C VAL A 318 4.03 -25.65 20.49
N GLU A 319 4.49 -25.72 19.24
CA GLU A 319 5.77 -26.39 18.91
C GLU A 319 6.98 -25.70 19.52
N SER A 320 7.03 -24.37 19.44
CA SER A 320 8.14 -23.58 19.98
C SER A 320 8.05 -23.34 21.50
N GLY A 321 7.09 -23.97 22.18
CA GLY A 321 6.98 -23.95 23.65
C GLY A 321 6.64 -22.59 24.24
N LYS A 322 5.90 -21.73 23.53
CA LYS A 322 5.51 -20.38 23.96
C LYS A 322 4.32 -20.40 24.95
N LYS A 323 4.49 -21.12 26.06
CA LYS A 323 3.44 -21.35 27.08
C LYS A 323 2.85 -20.05 27.67
N GLY A 324 3.65 -18.98 27.77
CA GLY A 324 3.19 -17.69 28.28
C GLY A 324 2.18 -17.05 27.34
N PHE A 325 2.49 -17.03 26.03
CA PHE A 325 1.56 -16.52 25.02
C PHE A 325 0.31 -17.37 24.90
N LEU A 326 0.45 -18.71 24.93
CA LEU A 326 -0.69 -19.63 24.91
C LEU A 326 -1.65 -19.40 26.06
N ARG A 327 -1.14 -19.21 27.30
CA ARG A 327 -1.98 -18.85 28.47
C ARG A 327 -2.63 -17.48 28.32
N LEU A 328 -1.95 -16.51 27.71
CA LEU A 328 -2.52 -15.19 27.46
C LEU A 328 -3.78 -15.30 26.58
N ILE A 329 -3.76 -16.12 25.53
CA ILE A 329 -4.90 -16.28 24.61
C ILE A 329 -6.10 -16.97 25.25
N LEU A 330 -5.93 -17.68 26.38
CA LEU A 330 -7.05 -18.22 27.16
C LEU A 330 -7.76 -17.17 28.03
N ASN A 331 -7.18 -15.98 28.21
CA ASN A 331 -7.86 -14.90 28.91
C ASN A 331 -8.91 -14.25 27.99
N ASP A 332 -10.17 -14.15 28.44
CA ASP A 332 -11.30 -13.65 27.64
C ASP A 332 -11.01 -12.32 26.91
N ARG A 333 -10.46 -11.34 27.64
CA ARG A 333 -10.14 -10.02 27.07
C ARG A 333 -9.05 -10.11 26.01
N ALA A 334 -7.99 -10.87 26.28
CA ALA A 334 -6.89 -11.04 25.33
C ALA A 334 -7.34 -11.83 24.09
N LYS A 335 -8.21 -12.83 24.26
CA LYS A 335 -8.82 -13.61 23.20
C LYS A 335 -9.66 -12.73 22.26
N GLU A 336 -10.51 -11.87 22.82
CA GLU A 336 -11.33 -10.93 22.06
C GLU A 336 -10.46 -9.96 21.24
N ILE A 337 -9.39 -9.43 21.84
CA ILE A 337 -8.45 -8.55 21.12
C ILE A 337 -7.77 -9.32 19.99
N TYR A 338 -7.27 -10.53 20.28
CA TYR A 338 -6.57 -11.37 19.32
C TYR A 338 -7.45 -11.75 18.12
N GLN A 339 -8.71 -12.12 18.38
CA GLN A 339 -9.75 -12.41 17.38
C GLN A 339 -9.94 -11.26 16.38
N ASN A 340 -9.89 -10.02 16.88
CA ASN A 340 -10.11 -8.82 16.06
C ASN A 340 -8.86 -8.34 15.30
N LEU A 341 -7.69 -8.99 15.46
CA LEU A 341 -6.48 -8.61 14.74
C LEU A 341 -6.53 -9.07 13.29
N SER A 342 -6.42 -8.14 12.34
CA SER A 342 -6.35 -8.47 10.90
C SER A 342 -5.10 -9.29 10.53
N MET A 343 -5.16 -10.09 9.46
CA MET A 343 -4.01 -10.83 8.89
C MET A 343 -2.76 -9.98 8.60
N ASN A 344 -2.94 -8.68 8.34
CA ASN A 344 -1.83 -7.74 8.10
C ASN A 344 -1.18 -7.21 9.39
N ASN A 345 -1.60 -7.67 10.56
CA ASN A 345 -0.99 -7.29 11.83
C ASN A 345 0.44 -7.82 11.94
N ILE A 346 1.33 -7.06 12.57
CA ILE A 346 2.73 -7.44 12.74
C ILE A 346 2.93 -8.70 13.59
N LEU A 347 2.00 -9.02 14.50
CA LEU A 347 2.06 -10.21 15.35
C LEU A 347 2.16 -11.51 14.52
N PHE A 348 1.55 -11.54 13.34
CA PHE A 348 1.52 -12.70 12.46
C PHE A 348 2.77 -12.80 11.55
N LYS A 349 3.73 -11.88 11.68
CA LYS A 349 4.97 -11.87 10.88
C LYS A 349 6.11 -12.56 11.63
N GLU A 350 6.84 -13.42 10.93
CA GLU A 350 7.90 -14.22 11.55
C GLU A 350 9.06 -13.36 12.07
N GLU A 351 9.34 -12.26 11.38
CA GLU A 351 10.36 -11.28 11.76
C GLU A 351 10.04 -10.68 13.14
N PHE A 352 8.78 -10.32 13.39
CA PHE A 352 8.34 -9.87 14.70
C PHE A 352 8.51 -10.95 15.77
N GLN A 353 8.12 -12.19 15.46
CA GLN A 353 8.18 -13.32 16.39
C GLN A 353 9.62 -13.74 16.74
N LYS A 354 10.58 -13.43 15.85
CA LYS A 354 12.02 -13.62 16.08
C LYS A 354 12.60 -12.51 16.96
N ILE A 355 12.20 -11.26 16.73
CA ILE A 355 12.73 -10.10 17.44
C ILE A 355 12.13 -9.97 18.85
N VAL A 356 10.82 -10.19 18.99
CA VAL A 356 10.07 -10.00 20.25
C VAL A 356 9.65 -11.33 20.84
N ASN A 357 10.00 -11.57 22.11
CA ASN A 357 9.61 -12.79 22.81
C ASN A 357 8.11 -12.79 23.15
N LEU A 358 7.32 -13.58 22.41
CA LEU A 358 5.87 -13.67 22.63
C LEU A 358 5.46 -14.04 24.07
N ASN A 359 6.30 -14.77 24.82
CA ASN A 359 6.00 -15.13 26.20
C ASN A 359 5.96 -13.95 27.18
N THR A 360 6.48 -12.79 26.81
CA THR A 360 6.47 -11.59 27.66
C THR A 360 5.27 -10.67 27.37
N LEU A 361 4.47 -10.99 26.35
CA LEU A 361 3.30 -10.20 25.99
C LEU A 361 2.19 -10.32 27.04
N ASN A 362 1.42 -9.25 27.20
CA ASN A 362 0.19 -9.20 28.01
C ASN A 362 -0.97 -8.55 27.22
N ASP A 363 -2.13 -8.41 27.85
CA ASP A 363 -3.35 -7.86 27.25
C ASP A 363 -3.19 -6.40 26.77
N LYS A 364 -2.41 -5.58 27.49
CA LYS A 364 -2.07 -4.21 27.07
C LYS A 364 -1.18 -4.19 25.84
N ASN A 365 -0.24 -5.15 25.73
CA ASN A 365 0.59 -5.29 24.54
C ASN A 365 -0.25 -5.67 23.32
N LEU A 366 -1.17 -6.63 23.45
CA LEU A 366 -2.11 -6.98 22.37
C LEU A 366 -2.99 -5.80 21.95
N SER A 367 -3.49 -5.02 22.92
CA SER A 367 -4.24 -3.80 22.65
C SER A 367 -3.43 -2.80 21.82
N THR A 368 -2.15 -2.63 22.15
CA THR A 368 -1.22 -1.77 21.39
C THR A 368 -0.96 -2.32 19.98
N LEU A 369 -0.79 -3.64 19.86
CA LEU A 369 -0.61 -4.33 18.58
C LEU A 369 -1.79 -4.15 17.64
N SER A 370 -3.01 -3.98 18.13
CA SER A 370 -4.20 -3.80 17.27
C SER A 370 -4.06 -2.65 16.26
N GLY A 371 -3.32 -1.60 16.60
CA GLY A 371 -3.02 -0.47 15.71
C GLY A 371 -1.80 -0.65 14.79
N MET A 372 -1.04 -1.74 14.94
CA MET A 372 0.25 -1.96 14.27
C MET A 372 0.10 -2.92 13.08
N LYS A 373 0.14 -2.34 11.87
CA LYS A 373 0.06 -3.06 10.61
C LYS A 373 1.43 -3.20 9.96
N HIS A 374 1.71 -4.36 9.40
CA HIS A 374 2.91 -4.58 8.62
C HIS A 374 2.96 -3.62 7.42
N LYS A 375 4.13 -3.02 7.23
CA LYS A 375 4.51 -2.23 6.07
C LYS A 375 5.81 -2.82 5.53
N GLU A 376 5.91 -2.90 4.22
CA GLU A 376 7.11 -3.38 3.55
C GLU A 376 8.35 -2.57 4.00
N GLY A 377 9.47 -3.25 4.23
CA GLY A 377 10.72 -2.66 4.67
C GLY A 377 10.81 -2.25 6.15
N ILE A 378 9.77 -2.45 6.96
CA ILE A 378 9.81 -2.02 8.38
C ILE A 378 10.81 -2.82 9.22
N PHE A 379 10.94 -4.12 8.96
CA PHE A 379 11.83 -5.00 9.70
C PHE A 379 13.28 -4.91 9.19
N ASP A 380 13.50 -4.51 7.94
CA ASP A 380 14.83 -4.33 7.34
C ASP A 380 15.67 -3.26 8.06
N LEU A 381 15.01 -2.36 8.79
CA LEU A 381 15.67 -1.34 9.61
C LEU A 381 16.08 -1.85 10.99
N LEU A 382 15.52 -2.96 11.44
CA LEU A 382 15.79 -3.54 12.76
C LEU A 382 16.86 -4.63 12.63
N ASN A 383 17.71 -4.73 13.65
CA ASN A 383 18.66 -5.82 13.72
C ASN A 383 17.95 -7.09 14.24
N SER A 384 17.77 -8.08 13.37
CA SER A 384 17.10 -9.35 13.70
C SER A 384 17.84 -10.21 14.73
N ASP A 385 19.14 -9.99 14.89
CA ASP A 385 19.99 -10.77 15.79
C ASP A 385 19.96 -10.24 17.24
N ILE A 386 19.34 -9.07 17.45
CA ILE A 386 19.24 -8.44 18.77
C ILE A 386 17.77 -8.53 19.24
N PRO A 387 17.46 -9.40 20.23
CA PRO A 387 16.12 -9.47 20.79
C PRO A 387 15.71 -8.14 21.42
N LEU A 388 14.47 -7.73 21.18
CA LEU A 388 13.89 -6.53 21.77
C LEU A 388 12.78 -6.89 22.75
N THR A 389 12.68 -6.13 23.83
CA THR A 389 11.44 -6.07 24.61
C THR A 389 10.31 -5.46 23.77
N PHE A 390 9.07 -5.72 24.15
CA PHE A 390 7.91 -5.15 23.44
C PHE A 390 7.95 -3.61 23.41
N ASP A 391 8.38 -2.97 24.50
CA ASP A 391 8.47 -1.51 24.59
C ASP A 391 9.57 -0.94 23.69
N GLU A 392 10.69 -1.64 23.55
CA GLU A 392 11.74 -1.27 22.59
C GLU A 392 11.22 -1.35 21.16
N PHE A 393 10.57 -2.46 20.79
CA PHE A 393 9.98 -2.61 19.48
C PHE A 393 8.95 -1.49 19.21
N CYS A 394 8.04 -1.23 20.15
CA CYS A 394 7.03 -0.18 20.01
C CYS A 394 7.65 1.22 19.85
N PHE A 395 8.77 1.48 20.52
CA PHE A 395 9.49 2.75 20.39
C PHE A 395 10.13 2.91 19.01
N LEU A 396 10.75 1.84 18.48
CA LEU A 396 11.44 1.84 17.19
C LEU A 396 10.49 1.74 16.00
N TYR A 397 9.29 1.20 16.21
CA TYR A 397 8.28 1.03 15.18
C TYR A 397 7.93 2.37 14.50
N GLY A 398 8.24 2.49 13.21
CA GLY A 398 7.99 3.69 12.40
C GLY A 398 8.99 4.84 12.60
N LYS A 399 10.12 4.60 13.27
CA LYS A 399 11.24 5.54 13.37
C LYS A 399 12.08 5.57 12.10
N LYS A 400 12.83 6.66 11.90
CA LYS A 400 13.78 6.78 10.78
C LYS A 400 15.01 5.95 11.09
N LYS A 401 15.70 5.49 10.03
CA LYS A 401 16.93 4.69 10.13
C LYS A 401 17.97 5.31 11.09
N ILE A 402 18.22 6.62 10.99
CA ILE A 402 19.19 7.30 11.89
C ILE A 402 18.83 7.20 13.37
N ASP A 403 17.54 7.23 13.74
CA ASP A 403 17.11 7.12 15.13
C ASP A 403 17.26 5.66 15.63
N ILE A 404 17.04 4.68 14.75
CA ILE A 404 17.19 3.26 15.04
C ILE A 404 18.69 2.90 15.20
N ASP A 405 19.53 3.36 14.28
CA ASP A 405 20.97 3.15 14.33
C ASP A 405 21.59 3.78 15.60
N PHE A 406 21.10 4.96 15.99
CA PHE A 406 21.52 5.58 17.24
C PHE A 406 21.07 4.77 18.47
N TYR A 407 19.84 4.24 18.46
CA TYR A 407 19.35 3.37 19.54
C TYR A 407 20.26 2.16 19.74
N TYR A 408 20.67 1.50 18.66
CA TYR A 408 21.61 0.38 18.72
C TYR A 408 23.03 0.83 19.12
N THR A 409 23.45 2.04 18.75
CA THR A 409 24.73 2.60 19.20
C THR A 409 24.78 2.75 20.73
N LEU A 410 23.68 3.21 21.35
CA LEU A 410 23.57 3.29 22.81
C LEU A 410 23.64 1.92 23.50
N ALA A 411 23.37 0.81 22.79
CA ALA A 411 23.43 -0.53 23.38
C ALA A 411 24.81 -0.93 23.88
N LYS A 412 25.87 -0.26 23.42
CA LYS A 412 27.25 -0.46 23.89
C LYS A 412 27.48 0.04 25.32
N SER A 413 26.74 1.07 25.75
CA SER A 413 27.02 1.79 27.01
C SER A 413 25.82 1.90 27.95
N PHE A 414 24.60 1.60 27.49
CA PHE A 414 23.37 1.83 28.25
C PHE A 414 22.43 0.62 28.26
N LYS A 415 21.81 0.38 29.43
CA LYS A 415 20.71 -0.58 29.61
C LYS A 415 19.43 -0.10 28.93
N VAL A 416 18.52 -1.03 28.62
CA VAL A 416 17.25 -0.80 27.91
C VAL A 416 16.50 0.46 28.39
N GLU A 417 16.23 0.56 29.69
CA GLU A 417 15.47 1.68 30.27
C GLU A 417 16.14 3.03 30.02
N ALA A 418 17.46 3.09 30.16
CA ALA A 418 18.25 4.30 29.92
C ALA A 418 18.27 4.66 28.43
N ARG A 419 18.42 3.67 27.53
CA ARG A 419 18.35 3.90 26.08
C ARG A 419 17.02 4.52 25.67
N LEU A 420 15.92 3.92 26.13
CA LEU A 420 14.58 4.42 25.84
C LEU A 420 14.36 5.83 26.39
N LYS A 421 14.84 6.12 27.60
CA LYS A 421 14.77 7.46 28.17
C LYS A 421 15.54 8.48 27.33
N ILE A 422 16.80 8.18 26.98
CA ILE A 422 17.65 9.04 26.15
C ILE A 422 16.99 9.33 24.80
N CYS A 423 16.57 8.30 24.07
CA CYS A 423 15.97 8.47 22.74
C CYS A 423 14.60 9.16 22.78
N ARG A 424 13.87 9.13 23.91
CA ARG A 424 12.62 9.88 24.09
C ARG A 424 12.86 11.37 24.38
N GLU A 425 13.98 11.72 25.00
CA GLU A 425 14.36 13.11 25.27
C GLU A 425 14.98 13.81 24.06
N LEU A 426 15.61 13.06 23.17
CA LEU A 426 16.26 13.60 21.98
C LEU A 426 15.25 14.12 20.95
N PRO A 427 15.48 15.30 20.36
CA PRO A 427 14.75 15.74 19.18
C PRO A 427 15.12 14.86 17.96
N GLU A 428 14.37 15.01 16.87
CA GLU A 428 14.57 14.20 15.66
C GLU A 428 15.98 14.37 15.08
N LEU A 429 16.76 13.29 15.04
CA LEU A 429 18.19 13.36 14.72
C LEU A 429 18.47 13.84 13.29
N SER A 430 17.52 13.70 12.37
CA SER A 430 17.65 14.26 11.02
C SER A 430 17.80 15.79 11.01
N THR A 431 17.41 16.50 12.08
CA THR A 431 17.56 17.96 12.18
C THR A 431 18.98 18.40 12.56
N VAL A 432 19.82 17.48 13.03
CA VAL A 432 21.21 17.74 13.45
C VAL A 432 22.24 16.90 12.68
N LYS A 433 21.78 16.09 11.72
CA LYS A 433 22.64 15.22 10.90
C LYS A 433 23.75 16.00 10.20
N ASP A 434 23.41 17.14 9.60
CA ASP A 434 24.33 17.91 8.75
C ASP A 434 25.37 18.72 9.54
N LEU A 435 25.37 18.63 10.88
CA LEU A 435 26.39 19.26 11.71
C LEU A 435 27.74 18.55 11.64
N TYR A 436 27.74 17.25 11.31
CA TYR A 436 28.92 16.39 11.24
C TYR A 436 29.08 15.80 9.84
N GLN A 437 30.30 15.43 9.48
CA GLN A 437 30.59 14.81 8.19
C GLN A 437 30.08 13.36 8.12
N THR A 438 30.22 12.63 9.23
CA THR A 438 29.78 11.24 9.35
C THR A 438 28.70 11.10 10.43
N THR A 439 27.90 10.05 10.32
CA THR A 439 26.85 9.78 11.32
C THR A 439 27.46 9.23 12.61
N GLU A 440 28.59 8.54 12.49
CA GLU A 440 29.39 8.00 13.57
C GLU A 440 29.91 9.12 14.49
N ASP A 441 30.42 10.21 13.92
CA ASP A 441 30.89 11.37 14.70
C ASP A 441 29.75 12.05 15.47
N LEU A 442 28.59 12.21 14.83
CA LEU A 442 27.38 12.71 15.49
C LEU A 442 26.98 11.80 16.65
N PHE A 443 26.97 10.49 16.42
CA PHE A 443 26.60 9.52 17.44
C PHE A 443 27.59 9.53 18.60
N ALA A 444 28.88 9.63 18.33
CA ALA A 444 29.91 9.76 19.37
C ALA A 444 29.69 11.01 20.22
N ALA A 445 29.45 12.18 19.60
CA ALA A 445 29.18 13.43 20.31
C ALA A 445 27.88 13.36 21.14
N LEU A 446 26.83 12.74 20.60
CA LEU A 446 25.58 12.54 21.35
C LEU A 446 25.77 11.61 22.54
N VAL A 447 26.51 10.50 22.37
CA VAL A 447 26.85 9.56 23.45
C VAL A 447 27.62 10.28 24.56
N GLU A 448 28.58 11.13 24.21
CA GLU A 448 29.34 11.93 25.17
C GLU A 448 28.42 12.85 25.99
N LEU A 449 27.52 13.59 25.33
CA LEU A 449 26.57 14.50 25.99
C LEU A 449 25.65 13.77 26.98
N VAL A 450 25.06 12.65 26.57
CA VAL A 450 24.09 11.89 27.38
C VAL A 450 24.76 11.07 28.49
N SER A 451 26.05 10.80 28.36
CA SER A 451 26.85 10.14 29.40
C SER A 451 27.12 11.07 30.58
N ILE A 452 27.11 12.39 30.37
CA ILE A 452 27.27 13.38 31.44
C ILE A 452 25.96 13.58 32.19
N LYS A 453 24.88 13.92 31.47
CA LYS A 453 23.53 14.13 32.04
C LYS A 453 22.44 14.13 30.94
N PRO A 454 21.15 14.01 31.30
CA PRO A 454 20.06 14.00 30.33
C PRO A 454 19.99 15.27 29.46
N ILE A 455 19.58 15.13 28.19
CA ILE A 455 19.51 16.26 27.24
C ILE A 455 18.53 17.33 27.72
N LYS A 456 17.40 16.94 28.31
CA LYS A 456 16.43 17.91 28.85
C LYS A 456 17.04 18.78 29.94
N GLN A 457 17.95 18.23 30.73
CA GLN A 457 18.67 18.99 31.75
C GLN A 457 19.63 19.99 31.11
N TRP A 458 20.41 19.58 30.11
CA TRP A 458 21.26 20.49 29.34
C TRP A 458 20.49 21.68 28.76
N ILE A 459 19.33 21.43 28.14
CA ILE A 459 18.48 22.48 27.55
C ILE A 459 17.95 23.43 28.64
N SER A 460 17.54 22.90 29.79
CA SER A 460 17.00 23.74 30.87
C SER A 460 18.04 24.70 31.47
N GLU A 461 19.28 24.22 31.58
CA GLU A 461 20.42 24.96 32.15
C GLU A 461 21.09 25.89 31.13
N GLU A 462 20.69 25.87 29.85
CA GLU A 462 21.25 26.75 28.84
C GLU A 462 20.99 28.23 29.20
N PRO A 463 22.05 29.07 29.33
CA PRO A 463 21.91 30.47 29.70
C PRO A 463 21.23 31.32 28.62
N ILE A 464 21.38 30.96 27.34
CA ILE A 464 20.73 31.70 26.25
C ILE A 464 19.27 31.23 26.15
N LYS A 465 18.32 32.13 26.39
CA LYS A 465 16.89 31.86 26.15
C LYS A 465 16.47 32.41 24.79
N LEU A 466 15.96 31.52 23.95
CA LEU A 466 15.55 31.82 22.58
C LEU A 466 14.02 31.98 22.48
N GLU A 467 13.54 33.03 21.80
CA GLU A 467 12.11 33.39 21.74
C GLU A 467 11.23 32.35 21.00
N ASP A 468 11.74 31.76 19.91
CA ASP A 468 11.00 30.86 19.01
C ASP A 468 11.66 29.47 18.89
N ALA A 469 12.49 29.11 19.86
CA ALA A 469 13.24 27.87 19.79
C ALA A 469 12.40 26.60 20.00
N LYS A 470 12.99 25.54 19.47
CA LYS A 470 12.60 24.13 19.63
C LYS A 470 13.81 23.40 20.21
N ASP A 471 13.59 22.25 20.83
CA ASP A 471 14.64 21.46 21.47
C ASP A 471 15.86 21.18 20.56
N PHE A 472 15.65 21.00 19.25
CA PHE A 472 16.77 20.79 18.32
C PHE A 472 17.68 22.00 18.16
N HIS A 473 17.19 23.24 18.33
CA HIS A 473 18.05 24.43 18.24
C HIS A 473 19.05 24.45 19.40
N TYR A 474 18.58 24.12 20.60
CA TYR A 474 19.46 23.96 21.76
C TYR A 474 20.43 22.80 21.57
N LEU A 475 19.97 21.66 21.02
CA LEU A 475 20.86 20.54 20.71
C LEU A 475 21.96 20.94 19.70
N LYS A 476 21.65 21.72 18.66
CA LYS A 476 22.64 22.25 17.73
C LYS A 476 23.71 23.08 18.46
N MET A 477 23.30 23.94 19.39
CA MET A 477 24.23 24.75 20.18
C MET A 477 25.12 23.89 21.10
N LEU A 478 24.57 22.83 21.70
CA LEU A 478 25.32 21.90 22.55
C LEU A 478 26.32 21.05 21.77
N LEU A 479 25.99 20.64 20.54
CA LEU A 479 26.86 19.83 19.69
C LEU A 479 28.02 20.63 19.09
N VAL A 480 27.81 21.91 18.74
CA VAL A 480 28.85 22.76 18.14
C VAL A 480 29.00 24.12 18.85
N PRO A 481 29.32 24.14 20.15
CA PRO A 481 29.32 25.36 20.97
C PRO A 481 30.34 26.41 20.49
N HIS A 482 31.43 25.97 19.86
CA HIS A 482 32.46 26.85 19.31
C HIS A 482 31.92 27.83 18.25
N ARG A 483 30.86 27.45 17.50
CA ARG A 483 30.24 28.30 16.47
C ARG A 483 29.52 29.52 17.06
N PHE A 484 29.04 29.42 18.30
CA PHE A 484 28.22 30.45 18.93
C PHE A 484 29.02 31.39 19.84
N LYS A 485 30.29 31.07 20.12
CA LYS A 485 31.13 31.80 21.08
C LYS A 485 31.23 33.31 20.78
N LYS A 486 31.40 33.69 19.51
CA LYS A 486 31.50 35.10 19.08
C LYS A 486 30.18 35.87 19.20
N PHE A 487 29.04 35.18 19.07
CA PHE A 487 27.72 35.80 18.95
C PHE A 487 26.83 35.64 20.18
N LYS A 488 27.37 35.11 21.28
CA LYS A 488 26.63 34.66 22.48
C LYS A 488 25.63 35.70 23.02
N SER A 489 25.98 36.99 23.00
CA SER A 489 25.14 38.09 23.49
C SER A 489 24.08 38.57 22.49
N SER A 490 24.19 38.19 21.22
CA SER A 490 23.33 38.64 20.12
C SER A 490 22.30 37.60 19.65
N VAL A 491 22.51 36.33 19.98
CA VAL A 491 21.59 35.24 19.64
C VAL A 491 20.34 35.34 20.53
N LYS A 492 19.17 35.50 19.91
CA LYS A 492 17.88 35.67 20.60
C LYS A 492 16.80 34.70 20.10
N ARG A 493 16.99 34.10 18.93
CA ARG A 493 15.99 33.26 18.25
C ARG A 493 16.57 31.93 17.77
N GLY A 494 15.73 30.91 17.63
CA GLY A 494 16.08 29.66 16.96
C GLY A 494 16.55 29.89 15.52
N SER A 495 15.93 30.83 14.79
CA SER A 495 16.39 31.23 13.46
C SER A 495 17.84 31.77 13.46
N ASP A 496 18.28 32.41 14.55
CA ASP A 496 19.66 32.88 14.67
C ASP A 496 20.64 31.71 14.73
N VAL A 497 20.22 30.60 15.35
CA VAL A 497 21.01 29.37 15.43
C VAL A 497 21.20 28.79 14.03
N ASP A 498 20.13 28.71 13.26
CA ASP A 498 20.16 28.18 11.89
C ASP A 498 21.00 29.07 10.96
N PHE A 499 20.81 30.39 11.05
CA PHE A 499 21.60 31.36 10.30
C PHE A 499 23.10 31.24 10.59
N ILE A 500 23.49 31.12 11.87
CA ILE A 500 24.90 30.99 12.28
C ILE A 500 25.57 29.75 11.68
N LEU A 501 24.83 28.65 11.62
CA LEU A 501 25.37 27.38 11.13
C LEU A 501 25.50 27.36 9.61
N LYS A 502 24.64 28.10 8.91
CA LYS A 502 24.60 28.18 7.45
C LYS A 502 25.60 29.20 6.89
N GLU A 503 25.61 30.42 7.41
CA GLU A 503 26.30 31.58 6.81
C GLU A 503 27.74 31.77 7.34
N LYS A 504 28.54 30.69 7.27
CA LYS A 504 29.89 30.62 7.87
C LYS A 504 30.84 31.72 7.38
N GLU A 505 30.79 32.03 6.09
CA GLU A 505 31.68 33.01 5.46
C GLU A 505 31.36 34.44 5.90
N LEU A 506 30.07 34.83 5.88
CA LEU A 506 29.62 36.15 6.34
C LEU A 506 29.94 36.38 7.82
N LEU A 507 29.81 35.36 8.65
CA LEU A 507 30.11 35.45 10.10
C LEU A 507 31.61 35.57 10.39
N SER A 508 32.47 35.15 9.46
CA SER A 508 33.92 35.29 9.59
C SER A 508 34.37 36.75 9.49
N ILE A 509 33.66 37.55 8.68
CA ILE A 509 33.98 38.95 8.42
C ILE A 509 33.15 39.95 9.25
N ALA A 510 31.92 39.59 9.65
CA ALA A 510 31.07 40.47 10.44
C ALA A 510 31.45 40.47 11.92
N ASP A 511 31.43 41.62 12.60
CA ASP A 511 31.79 41.73 14.03
C ASP A 511 30.71 41.12 14.93
N ASN A 512 29.44 41.24 14.54
CA ASN A 512 28.29 40.74 15.28
C ASN A 512 27.20 40.18 14.36
N LEU A 513 26.22 39.49 14.95
CA LEU A 513 25.15 38.83 14.19
C LEU A 513 24.25 39.82 13.43
N ASP A 514 24.06 41.02 13.97
CA ASP A 514 23.21 42.05 13.37
C ASP A 514 23.84 42.59 12.07
N GLU A 515 25.14 42.79 12.07
CA GLU A 515 25.92 43.15 10.88
C GLU A 515 25.94 42.00 9.86
N ALA A 516 26.15 40.75 10.30
CA ALA A 516 26.15 39.60 9.40
C ALA A 516 24.82 39.46 8.63
N LYS A 517 23.69 39.67 9.32
CA LYS A 517 22.36 39.67 8.69
C LYS A 517 22.16 40.83 7.72
N LEU A 518 22.70 42.02 8.03
CA LEU A 518 22.63 43.16 7.12
C LEU A 518 23.40 42.87 5.83
N LEU A 519 24.65 42.39 5.95
CA LEU A 519 25.47 41.99 4.81
C LEU A 519 24.78 40.90 3.98
N PHE A 520 24.19 39.90 4.64
CA PHE A 520 23.41 38.87 3.97
C PHE A 520 22.28 39.47 3.12
N VAL A 521 21.46 40.33 3.70
CA VAL A 521 20.32 40.95 3.01
C VAL A 521 20.77 41.82 1.83
N GLU A 522 21.89 42.53 1.98
CA GLU A 522 22.44 43.39 0.92
C GLU A 522 23.09 42.60 -0.22
N GLN A 523 23.69 41.44 0.06
CA GLN A 523 24.38 40.64 -0.96
C GLN A 523 23.45 39.64 -1.66
N ASN A 524 22.48 39.07 -0.94
CA ASN A 524 21.60 38.03 -1.45
C ASN A 524 20.66 38.55 -2.57
N GLU A 525 20.73 37.93 -3.74
CA GLU A 525 19.99 38.38 -4.94
C GLU A 525 18.47 38.28 -4.77
N ALA A 526 17.96 37.21 -4.14
CA ALA A 526 16.52 37.03 -3.94
C ALA A 526 15.96 38.09 -2.97
N CYS A 527 16.70 38.40 -1.90
CA CYS A 527 16.35 39.49 -1.00
C CYS A 527 16.34 40.85 -1.74
N ARG A 528 17.39 41.14 -2.51
CA ARG A 528 17.48 42.38 -3.30
C ARG A 528 16.33 42.52 -4.29
N PHE A 529 15.93 41.43 -4.96
CA PHE A 529 14.78 41.46 -5.87
C PHE A 529 13.53 41.92 -5.12
N VAL A 530 13.17 41.28 -4.00
CA VAL A 530 12.00 41.65 -3.19
C VAL A 530 12.09 43.11 -2.75
N LEU A 531 13.22 43.52 -2.17
CA LEU A 531 13.41 44.85 -1.59
C LEU A 531 13.34 45.98 -2.63
N ASN A 532 13.92 45.76 -3.81
CA ASN A 532 13.85 46.72 -4.91
C ASN A 532 12.42 46.81 -5.46
N THR A 533 11.74 45.67 -5.62
CA THR A 533 10.36 45.62 -6.13
C THR A 533 9.34 46.31 -5.22
N ILE A 534 9.52 46.24 -3.89
CA ILE A 534 8.64 46.92 -2.93
C ILE A 534 9.11 48.33 -2.56
N GLU A 535 10.18 48.83 -3.20
CA GLU A 535 10.79 50.13 -2.94
C GLU A 535 11.12 50.32 -1.45
N ALA A 536 11.90 49.39 -0.88
CA ALA A 536 12.36 49.47 0.51
C ALA A 536 13.52 50.47 0.66
N THR A 537 13.44 51.37 1.64
CA THR A 537 14.53 52.31 1.94
C THR A 537 15.61 51.65 2.80
N ARG A 538 16.80 52.27 2.89
CA ARG A 538 17.90 51.76 3.74
C ARG A 538 17.49 51.68 5.21
N GLU A 539 16.73 52.66 5.70
CA GLU A 539 16.21 52.68 7.08
C GLU A 539 15.24 51.53 7.34
N PHE A 540 14.41 51.19 6.33
CA PHE A 540 13.52 50.04 6.41
C PHE A 540 14.32 48.73 6.53
N ILE A 541 15.34 48.54 5.69
CA ILE A 541 16.21 47.35 5.71
C ILE A 541 16.90 47.23 7.07
N GLN A 542 17.53 48.30 7.55
CA GLN A 542 18.23 48.30 8.84
C GLN A 542 17.31 47.91 10.00
N LYS A 543 16.08 48.43 9.99
CA LYS A 543 15.09 48.20 11.04
C LYS A 543 14.52 46.77 11.01
N TYR A 544 14.28 46.21 9.83
CA TYR A 544 13.56 44.93 9.67
C TYR A 544 14.42 43.77 9.13
N LYS A 545 15.75 43.90 9.11
CA LYS A 545 16.69 42.87 8.63
C LYS A 545 16.41 41.45 9.15
N GLY A 546 16.06 41.32 10.44
CA GLY A 546 15.72 40.02 11.02
C GLY A 546 14.47 39.37 10.39
N ASN A 547 13.45 40.17 10.08
CA ASN A 547 12.24 39.68 9.40
C ASN A 547 12.54 39.34 7.94
N ILE A 548 13.41 40.10 7.28
CA ILE A 548 13.83 39.86 5.88
C ILE A 548 14.59 38.53 5.77
N VAL A 549 15.52 38.27 6.69
CA VAL A 549 16.24 36.98 6.75
C VAL A 549 15.26 35.83 6.98
N ASN A 550 14.34 35.95 7.94
CA ASN A 550 13.32 34.91 8.18
C ASN A 550 12.42 34.69 6.95
N PHE A 551 12.06 35.75 6.23
CA PHE A 551 11.29 35.67 4.99
C PHE A 551 12.04 34.88 3.91
N TYR A 552 13.35 35.11 3.78
CA TYR A 552 14.22 34.33 2.90
C TYR A 552 14.34 32.87 3.33
N GLU A 553 14.60 32.59 4.61
CA GLU A 553 14.78 31.22 5.12
C GLU A 553 13.55 30.34 4.92
N LYS A 554 12.35 30.93 4.93
CA LYS A 554 11.08 30.27 4.60
C LYS A 554 10.85 30.04 3.09
N GLY A 555 11.79 30.46 2.25
CA GLY A 555 11.71 30.41 0.79
C GLY A 555 10.67 31.38 0.20
N LEU A 556 10.26 32.41 0.96
CA LEU A 556 9.18 33.31 0.51
C LEU A 556 9.68 34.33 -0.53
N CYS A 557 10.99 34.61 -0.60
CA CYS A 557 11.58 35.42 -1.67
C CYS A 557 11.33 34.79 -3.04
N ASP A 558 11.55 33.48 -3.17
CA ASP A 558 11.38 32.76 -4.43
C ASP A 558 9.91 32.69 -4.84
N ILE A 559 9.02 32.44 -3.87
CA ILE A 559 7.57 32.46 -4.11
C ILE A 559 7.14 33.85 -4.57
N PHE A 560 7.56 34.92 -3.89
CA PHE A 560 7.26 36.29 -4.29
C PHE A 560 7.77 36.58 -5.70
N GLN A 561 9.02 36.23 -6.00
CA GLN A 561 9.62 36.45 -7.32
C GLN A 561 8.87 35.69 -8.41
N HIS A 562 8.48 34.44 -8.14
CA HIS A 562 7.69 33.62 -9.07
C HIS A 562 6.33 34.25 -9.36
N LEU A 563 5.58 34.61 -8.32
CA LEU A 563 4.28 35.26 -8.48
C LEU A 563 4.41 36.60 -9.22
N HIS A 564 5.46 37.38 -8.94
CA HIS A 564 5.70 38.66 -9.61
C HIS A 564 6.11 38.52 -11.09
N LYS A 565 6.74 37.41 -11.48
CA LYS A 565 7.10 37.11 -12.88
C LYS A 565 5.98 36.38 -13.64
N ASN A 566 4.93 35.95 -12.97
CA ASN A 566 3.84 35.18 -13.57
C ASN A 566 2.91 36.08 -14.38
N SER A 567 2.73 35.78 -15.67
CA SER A 567 1.91 36.57 -16.59
C SER A 567 0.41 36.59 -16.28
N SER A 568 -0.08 35.69 -15.41
CA SER A 568 -1.48 35.69 -14.96
C SER A 568 -1.80 36.76 -13.92
N PHE A 569 -0.79 37.46 -13.38
CA PHE A 569 -0.95 38.55 -12.42
C PHE A 569 -0.97 39.90 -13.14
N GLU A 570 -2.07 40.62 -12.98
CA GLU A 570 -2.25 41.96 -13.52
C GLU A 570 -1.53 42.99 -12.64
N LYS A 571 -1.28 44.19 -13.20
CA LYS A 571 -0.55 45.27 -12.53
C LYS A 571 -1.08 45.61 -11.13
N ASN A 572 -2.41 45.65 -10.97
CA ASN A 572 -3.03 45.95 -9.67
C ASN A 572 -2.82 44.82 -8.64
N MET A 573 -2.82 43.55 -9.08
CA MET A 573 -2.54 42.41 -8.21
C MET A 573 -1.07 42.41 -7.75
N LEU A 574 -0.14 42.78 -8.64
CA LEU A 574 1.27 42.93 -8.29
C LEU A 574 1.48 44.06 -7.27
N LEU A 575 0.78 45.19 -7.42
CA LEU A 575 0.81 46.27 -6.42
C LEU A 575 0.30 45.78 -5.06
N ASN A 576 -0.80 45.03 -5.02
CA ASN A 576 -1.33 44.45 -3.80
C ASN A 576 -0.32 43.48 -3.16
N LEU A 577 0.28 42.59 -3.96
CA LEU A 577 1.34 41.68 -3.49
C LEU A 577 2.49 42.46 -2.87
N ASN A 578 2.96 43.54 -3.50
CA ASN A 578 4.04 44.38 -2.97
C ASN A 578 3.69 45.00 -1.61
N LEU A 579 2.48 45.52 -1.46
CA LEU A 579 2.01 46.12 -0.21
C LEU A 579 1.87 45.08 0.92
N ILE A 580 1.31 43.90 0.59
CA ILE A 580 1.16 42.79 1.54
C ILE A 580 2.54 42.29 1.99
N THR A 581 3.48 42.11 1.07
CA THR A 581 4.86 41.71 1.39
C THR A 581 5.56 42.75 2.26
N LYS A 582 5.42 44.05 1.96
CA LYS A 582 5.99 45.12 2.77
C LYS A 582 5.39 45.14 4.18
N ALA A 583 4.10 44.84 4.31
CA ALA A 583 3.44 44.69 5.60
C ALA A 583 3.95 43.46 6.38
N GLU A 584 4.15 42.32 5.73
CA GLU A 584 4.76 41.13 6.35
C GLU A 584 6.17 41.42 6.86
N LEU A 585 7.05 41.98 6.02
CA LEU A 585 8.43 42.30 6.39
C LEU A 585 8.51 43.29 7.56
N SER A 586 7.55 44.21 7.66
CA SER A 586 7.48 45.18 8.76
C SER A 586 6.70 44.71 9.99
N GLY A 587 6.16 43.48 9.99
CA GLY A 587 5.35 42.94 11.09
C GLY A 587 3.97 43.59 11.23
N LYS A 588 3.44 44.19 10.16
CA LYS A 588 2.17 44.95 10.10
C LYS A 588 1.11 44.30 9.21
N LEU A 589 1.23 43.00 8.92
CA LEU A 589 0.27 42.29 8.08
C LEU A 589 -1.18 42.36 8.61
N SER A 590 -1.35 42.31 9.94
CA SER A 590 -2.68 42.44 10.56
C SER A 590 -3.32 43.81 10.28
N ASP A 591 -2.51 44.88 10.22
CA ASP A 591 -3.00 46.26 10.05
C ASP A 591 -3.58 46.48 8.65
N ILE A 592 -2.92 45.93 7.62
CA ILE A 592 -3.39 46.03 6.23
C ILE A 592 -4.56 45.07 5.95
N LYS A 593 -4.58 43.91 6.60
CA LYS A 593 -5.64 42.91 6.42
C LYS A 593 -6.96 43.34 7.06
N PHE A 594 -6.93 43.93 8.27
CA PHE A 594 -8.13 44.19 9.07
C PHE A 594 -8.49 45.68 9.19
N ALA A 595 -8.50 46.40 8.07
CA ALA A 595 -9.00 47.77 8.05
C ALA A 595 -10.53 47.77 8.23
N LYS A 596 -11.01 48.48 9.26
CA LYS A 596 -12.42 48.47 9.68
C LYS A 596 -13.41 48.81 8.54
N LYS A 597 -13.04 49.75 7.68
CA LYS A 597 -13.87 50.21 6.55
C LYS A 597 -14.07 49.12 5.49
N ASP A 598 -13.15 48.16 5.41
CA ASP A 598 -13.15 47.17 4.35
C ASP A 598 -14.15 46.03 4.63
N PHE A 599 -14.48 45.76 5.90
CA PHE A 599 -15.49 44.74 6.24
C PHE A 599 -16.85 45.04 5.61
N GLU A 600 -17.32 46.29 5.70
CA GLU A 600 -18.62 46.68 5.17
C GLU A 600 -18.61 46.70 3.64
N LEU A 601 -17.48 47.09 3.04
CA LEU A 601 -17.29 47.08 1.60
C LEU A 601 -17.26 45.65 1.04
N GLU A 602 -16.50 44.75 1.67
CA GLU A 602 -16.35 43.36 1.22
C GLU A 602 -17.65 42.55 1.43
N ILE A 603 -18.32 42.69 2.57
CA ILE A 603 -19.51 41.90 2.94
C ILE A 603 -20.81 42.53 2.39
N GLY A 604 -20.82 43.83 2.12
CA GLY A 604 -22.02 44.54 1.64
C GLY A 604 -23.13 44.68 2.68
N LEU A 605 -22.78 44.68 3.97
CA LEU A 605 -23.66 44.87 5.13
C LEU A 605 -22.87 45.61 6.23
N PRO A 606 -23.50 46.52 7.01
CA PRO A 606 -22.89 47.08 8.22
C PRO A 606 -22.42 46.00 9.19
N VAL A 607 -21.16 46.06 9.64
CA VAL A 607 -20.56 45.06 10.56
C VAL A 607 -20.21 45.73 11.89
N PRO A 608 -20.87 45.37 13.00
CA PRO A 608 -20.59 45.97 14.30
C PRO A 608 -19.14 45.77 14.76
N LEU A 609 -18.58 46.77 15.46
CA LEU A 609 -17.20 46.70 15.98
C LEU A 609 -16.93 45.46 16.85
N ARG A 610 -17.94 44.98 17.60
CA ARG A 610 -17.83 43.73 18.38
C ARG A 610 -17.50 42.53 17.49
N VAL A 611 -18.15 42.43 16.32
CA VAL A 611 -17.95 41.35 15.36
C VAL A 611 -16.56 41.45 14.75
N ILE A 612 -16.13 42.66 14.37
CA ILE A 612 -14.77 42.90 13.85
C ILE A 612 -13.72 42.49 14.90
N SER A 613 -13.88 42.95 16.15
CA SER A 613 -12.93 42.64 17.22
C SER A 613 -12.81 41.15 17.51
N GLU A 614 -13.90 40.40 17.35
CA GLU A 614 -13.93 38.96 17.55
C GLU A 614 -13.42 38.20 16.31
N TRP A 615 -13.69 38.71 15.11
CA TRP A 615 -13.18 38.13 13.86
C TRP A 615 -11.67 38.13 13.85
N VAL A 616 -11.02 39.25 14.19
CA VAL A 616 -9.55 39.43 14.15
C VAL A 616 -8.81 38.41 15.03
N LYS A 617 -9.36 38.00 16.17
CA LYS A 617 -8.74 36.98 17.04
C LYS A 617 -8.66 35.62 16.35
N ASN A 618 -7.53 34.92 16.50
CA ASN A 618 -7.39 33.53 16.06
C ASN A 618 -7.75 32.58 17.21
N ARG A 619 -8.42 31.48 16.90
CA ARG A 619 -8.75 30.40 17.84
C ARG A 619 -7.84 29.21 17.61
N THR A 620 -7.56 28.47 18.67
CA THR A 620 -6.72 27.27 18.65
C THR A 620 -7.36 26.17 19.50
N THR A 621 -7.26 24.93 19.04
CA THR A 621 -7.61 23.73 19.78
C THR A 621 -6.57 22.64 19.51
N SER A 622 -6.29 21.78 20.47
CA SER A 622 -5.31 20.71 20.32
C SER A 622 -5.88 19.37 20.79
N THR A 623 -5.40 18.30 20.19
CA THR A 623 -5.59 16.93 20.65
C THR A 623 -4.22 16.34 21.02
N LYS A 624 -4.20 15.09 21.50
CA LYS A 624 -2.94 14.38 21.67
C LYS A 624 -2.11 14.39 20.39
N GLU A 625 -2.70 14.36 19.19
CA GLU A 625 -1.98 14.14 17.93
C GLU A 625 -1.90 15.37 17.02
N LEU A 626 -2.83 16.32 17.16
CA LEU A 626 -3.00 17.45 16.25
C LEU A 626 -3.05 18.79 16.99
N ASN A 627 -2.52 19.84 16.37
CA ASN A 627 -2.74 21.22 16.73
C ASN A 627 -3.53 21.91 15.61
N ILE A 628 -4.71 22.43 15.93
CA ILE A 628 -5.66 23.01 14.97
C ILE A 628 -5.87 24.49 15.32
N TYR A 629 -5.67 25.39 14.37
CA TYR A 629 -5.75 26.82 14.65
C TYR A 629 -6.19 27.67 13.45
N GLU A 630 -6.81 28.81 13.73
CA GLU A 630 -7.05 29.90 12.78
C GLU A 630 -5.75 30.64 12.48
N THR A 631 -5.50 30.95 11.22
CA THR A 631 -4.39 31.81 10.80
C THR A 631 -4.75 32.65 9.58
N PHE A 632 -3.91 33.64 9.34
CA PHE A 632 -3.91 34.50 8.15
C PHE A 632 -2.47 34.89 7.79
N ASP A 633 -1.48 34.15 8.29
CA ASP A 633 -0.07 34.45 8.04
C ASP A 633 0.28 34.34 6.56
N TYR A 634 1.31 35.10 6.17
CA TYR A 634 1.72 35.23 4.78
C TYR A 634 2.10 33.89 4.15
N GLU A 635 2.88 33.08 4.86
CA GLU A 635 3.39 31.79 4.39
C GLU A 635 2.27 30.79 4.13
N SER A 636 1.41 30.56 5.12
CA SER A 636 0.26 29.66 4.99
C SER A 636 -0.70 30.08 3.89
N THR A 637 -0.82 31.39 3.67
CA THR A 637 -1.66 31.93 2.60
C THR A 637 -1.10 31.64 1.23
N LEU A 638 0.19 31.92 0.98
CA LEU A 638 0.77 31.65 -0.35
C LEU A 638 0.98 30.16 -0.63
N ARG A 639 1.18 29.35 0.42
CA ARG A 639 1.32 27.89 0.31
C ARG A 639 0.00 27.14 0.44
N LEU A 640 -1.13 27.83 0.44
CA LEU A 640 -2.46 27.23 0.60
C LEU A 640 -2.74 26.16 -0.46
N GLY A 641 -2.24 26.34 -1.69
CA GLY A 641 -2.39 25.36 -2.75
C GLY A 641 -1.32 24.27 -2.81
N GLU A 642 -0.28 24.37 -1.98
CA GLU A 642 0.82 23.40 -1.87
C GLU A 642 0.53 22.35 -0.78
N TYR A 643 0.04 22.79 0.39
CA TYR A 643 -0.26 21.92 1.53
C TYR A 643 -1.74 21.91 1.90
N PRO A 644 -2.26 20.80 2.46
CA PRO A 644 -1.61 19.50 2.66
C PRO A 644 -1.58 18.63 1.41
N VAL A 645 -2.34 19.01 0.38
CA VAL A 645 -2.41 18.34 -0.92
C VAL A 645 -2.35 19.40 -2.02
N PRO A 646 -1.65 19.14 -3.15
CA PRO A 646 -1.61 20.06 -4.27
C PRO A 646 -3.02 20.36 -4.80
N THR A 647 -3.31 21.63 -5.07
CA THR A 647 -4.58 22.07 -5.67
C THR A 647 -4.32 23.10 -6.76
N CYS A 648 -5.38 23.52 -7.45
CA CYS A 648 -5.31 24.56 -8.48
C CYS A 648 -4.86 25.94 -7.95
N LEU A 649 -4.81 26.13 -6.63
CA LEU A 649 -4.25 27.32 -5.97
C LEU A 649 -2.72 27.25 -5.77
N HIS A 650 -2.03 26.21 -6.24
CA HIS A 650 -0.59 26.06 -6.04
C HIS A 650 0.17 27.28 -6.60
N TRP A 651 1.03 27.92 -5.80
CA TRP A 651 1.69 29.17 -6.19
C TRP A 651 2.58 29.02 -7.44
N ASN A 652 3.27 27.88 -7.58
CA ASN A 652 4.16 27.60 -8.70
C ASN A 652 3.40 27.30 -10.02
N ASN A 653 2.57 26.26 -10.03
CA ASN A 653 1.97 25.70 -11.26
C ASN A 653 0.42 25.65 -11.24
N GLY A 654 -0.22 26.26 -10.25
CA GLY A 654 -1.67 26.28 -10.12
C GLY A 654 -2.32 27.28 -11.08
N SER A 655 -3.33 26.82 -11.83
CA SER A 655 -4.09 27.65 -12.77
C SER A 655 -4.86 28.80 -12.13
N TYR A 656 -5.12 28.73 -10.82
CA TYR A 656 -5.80 29.78 -10.04
C TYR A 656 -4.90 30.42 -8.98
N SER A 657 -3.57 30.31 -9.10
CA SER A 657 -2.59 30.93 -8.19
C SER A 657 -2.83 32.43 -7.93
N ARG A 658 -3.31 33.19 -8.93
CA ARG A 658 -3.71 34.60 -8.77
C ARG A 658 -4.77 34.84 -7.68
N CYS A 659 -5.58 33.83 -7.36
CA CYS A 659 -6.63 33.94 -6.34
C CYS A 659 -6.08 33.85 -4.91
N LEU A 660 -4.82 33.44 -4.71
CA LEU A 660 -4.20 33.35 -3.38
C LEU A 660 -4.26 34.69 -2.63
N LEU A 661 -4.11 35.80 -3.35
CA LEU A 661 -4.13 37.13 -2.75
C LEU A 661 -5.49 37.51 -2.15
N SER A 662 -6.60 36.97 -2.66
CA SER A 662 -7.93 37.20 -2.07
C SER A 662 -8.07 36.64 -0.65
N ILE A 663 -7.21 35.70 -0.25
CA ILE A 663 -7.21 35.18 1.12
C ILE A 663 -6.71 36.23 2.12
N PHE A 664 -6.00 37.26 1.65
CA PHE A 664 -5.67 38.45 2.44
C PHE A 664 -6.83 39.44 2.57
N ASP A 665 -7.96 39.24 1.88
CA ASP A 665 -9.17 40.03 2.11
C ASP A 665 -9.61 39.91 3.57
N THR A 666 -10.22 40.98 4.06
CA THR A 666 -10.54 41.18 5.47
C THR A 666 -11.45 40.07 6.00
N ASN A 667 -12.37 39.60 5.17
CA ASN A 667 -13.41 38.65 5.51
C ASN A 667 -13.00 37.17 5.45
N LYS A 668 -11.72 36.84 5.22
CA LYS A 668 -11.24 35.45 5.07
C LYS A 668 -10.14 35.10 6.05
N LYS A 669 -10.16 33.85 6.54
CA LYS A 669 -9.10 33.23 7.34
C LYS A 669 -8.95 31.75 6.96
N ILE A 670 -7.84 31.15 7.39
CA ILE A 670 -7.52 29.74 7.15
C ILE A 670 -7.59 28.99 8.46
N LEU A 671 -8.23 27.83 8.48
CA LEU A 671 -8.06 26.83 9.53
C LEU A 671 -6.99 25.83 9.10
N LEU A 672 -5.96 25.64 9.91
CA LEU A 672 -4.90 24.66 9.67
C LEU A 672 -4.88 23.59 10.76
N ALA A 673 -4.57 22.36 10.38
CA ALA A 673 -4.20 21.30 11.32
C ALA A 673 -2.76 20.86 11.07
N LYS A 674 -1.95 20.85 12.14
CA LYS A 674 -0.58 20.33 12.14
C LYS A 674 -0.47 19.06 12.99
N ASN A 675 0.29 18.09 12.51
CA ASN A 675 0.63 16.91 13.32
C ASN A 675 1.75 17.22 14.33
N ARG A 676 2.09 16.27 15.22
CA ARG A 676 3.21 16.39 16.17
C ARG A 676 4.57 16.68 15.53
N ARG A 677 4.77 16.30 14.27
CA ARG A 677 6.00 16.58 13.50
C ARG A 677 5.99 18.01 12.91
N GLY A 678 4.92 18.77 13.09
CA GLY A 678 4.76 20.13 12.59
C GLY A 678 4.29 20.21 11.13
N ASN A 679 3.97 19.09 10.48
CA ASN A 679 3.52 19.09 9.09
C ASN A 679 2.04 19.48 9.03
N ILE A 680 1.67 20.30 8.04
CA ILE A 680 0.28 20.64 7.75
C ILE A 680 -0.40 19.40 7.16
N VAL A 681 -1.40 18.86 7.85
CA VAL A 681 -2.14 17.64 7.46
C VAL A 681 -3.58 17.92 7.06
N ALA A 682 -4.11 19.10 7.40
CA ALA A 682 -5.41 19.55 6.94
C ALA A 682 -5.47 21.08 6.82
N ARG A 683 -6.34 21.57 5.93
CA ARG A 683 -6.72 22.97 5.84
C ARG A 683 -8.19 23.16 5.49
N ALA A 684 -8.78 24.28 5.87
CA ALA A 684 -10.05 24.80 5.35
C ALA A 684 -10.01 26.33 5.30
N ILE A 685 -10.88 26.96 4.51
CA ILE A 685 -11.09 28.42 4.54
C ILE A 685 -12.36 28.69 5.35
N ILE A 686 -12.32 29.72 6.19
CA ILE A 686 -13.51 30.30 6.81
C ILE A 686 -13.74 31.69 6.26
N ARG A 687 -14.99 32.00 5.89
CA ARG A 687 -15.40 33.31 5.36
C ARG A 687 -16.49 33.93 6.20
N LEU A 688 -16.31 35.20 6.51
CA LEU A 688 -17.37 36.04 7.02
C LEU A 688 -18.07 36.70 5.82
N THR A 689 -19.36 36.48 5.64
CA THR A 689 -20.14 37.04 4.53
C THR A 689 -21.57 37.29 4.99
N LYS A 690 -22.48 37.56 4.04
CA LYS A 690 -23.91 37.58 4.29
C LYS A 690 -24.63 36.51 3.45
N GLY A 691 -25.82 36.15 3.86
CA GLY A 691 -26.65 35.19 3.13
C GLY A 691 -28.13 35.36 3.41
N SER A 692 -28.93 34.57 2.70
CA SER A 692 -30.40 34.55 2.83
C SER A 692 -30.94 33.16 2.49
N ASP A 693 -31.99 32.74 3.21
CA ASP A 693 -32.74 31.52 2.90
C ASP A 693 -33.58 31.70 1.61
N ASN A 694 -33.98 32.94 1.29
CA ASN A 694 -34.79 33.28 0.13
C ASN A 694 -33.95 33.75 -1.07
N PHE A 695 -34.44 33.47 -2.29
CA PHE A 695 -33.84 33.95 -3.53
C PHE A 695 -33.76 35.48 -3.54
N VAL A 696 -32.55 36.01 -3.72
CA VAL A 696 -32.30 37.45 -3.78
C VAL A 696 -32.14 37.86 -5.24
N ILE A 697 -33.12 38.59 -5.80
CA ILE A 697 -32.94 39.24 -7.09
C ILE A 697 -32.00 40.43 -6.86
N ASN A 698 -30.78 40.35 -7.42
CA ASN A 698 -29.93 41.52 -7.56
C ASN A 698 -30.73 42.61 -8.28
N LYS A 699 -31.01 43.73 -7.60
CA LYS A 699 -31.51 44.92 -8.29
C LYS A 699 -30.51 45.26 -9.40
N LYS A 700 -30.90 45.03 -10.66
CA LYS A 700 -30.23 45.65 -11.79
C LYS A 700 -30.30 47.17 -11.61
N GLU A 701 -29.22 47.81 -12.03
CA GLU A 701 -29.02 49.24 -12.19
C GLU A 701 -30.35 49.99 -12.37
N LYS A 702 -30.62 50.97 -11.49
CA LYS A 702 -31.59 52.01 -11.80
C LYS A 702 -31.05 52.79 -13.01
N LYS A 703 -31.40 52.37 -14.23
CA LYS A 703 -31.33 53.28 -15.38
C LYS A 703 -32.36 54.37 -15.14
N LEU A 704 -31.89 55.57 -14.82
CA LEU A 704 -32.72 56.78 -14.82
C LEU A 704 -33.39 56.88 -16.20
N ARG A 705 -34.71 56.89 -16.21
CA ARG A 705 -35.55 57.23 -17.36
C ARG A 705 -36.52 58.31 -16.92
N PHE A 706 -36.89 59.20 -17.83
CA PHE A 706 -37.95 60.16 -17.59
C PHE A 706 -39.27 59.41 -17.33
N LYS A 707 -40.04 59.90 -16.35
CA LYS A 707 -41.33 59.32 -16.00
C LYS A 707 -42.34 59.69 -17.09
N ASP A 708 -42.93 58.69 -17.72
CA ASP A 708 -44.08 58.86 -18.59
C ASP A 708 -45.29 59.28 -17.74
N VAL A 709 -45.96 60.36 -18.13
CA VAL A 709 -47.00 61.03 -17.33
C VAL A 709 -48.41 60.50 -17.67
N GLU A 710 -48.55 59.76 -18.77
CA GLU A 710 -49.84 59.23 -19.25
C GLU A 710 -49.96 57.70 -19.17
N ALA A 711 -48.90 56.99 -18.78
CA ALA A 711 -48.99 55.56 -18.54
C ALA A 711 -49.68 55.26 -17.19
N GLU A 712 -50.77 54.47 -17.21
CA GLU A 712 -51.32 53.89 -15.99
C GLU A 712 -50.23 53.10 -15.26
N PRO A 713 -50.16 53.17 -13.91
CA PRO A 713 -49.10 52.53 -13.15
C PRO A 713 -49.12 51.01 -13.41
N GLU A 714 -48.09 50.49 -14.07
CA GLU A 714 -47.77 49.06 -14.01
C GLU A 714 -47.68 48.69 -12.52
N GLN A 715 -48.66 47.90 -12.07
CA GLN A 715 -48.57 47.27 -10.77
C GLN A 715 -47.37 46.33 -10.82
N ASP A 716 -46.28 46.74 -10.19
CA ASP A 716 -45.16 45.88 -9.78
C ASP A 716 -45.72 44.77 -8.85
N ILE A 717 -46.34 43.75 -9.44
CA ILE A 717 -46.71 42.50 -8.77
C ILE A 717 -45.44 41.65 -8.66
N LEU A 718 -44.47 42.15 -7.91
CA LEU A 718 -43.42 41.37 -7.28
C LEU A 718 -43.42 41.79 -5.82
N GLN A 719 -44.07 40.95 -5.01
CA GLN A 719 -44.12 41.10 -3.56
C GLN A 719 -42.74 41.47 -3.00
N LYS A 720 -42.69 42.67 -2.41
CA LYS A 720 -41.60 43.17 -1.58
C LYS A 720 -41.50 42.31 -0.31
N VAL A 721 -40.96 41.11 -0.39
CA VAL A 721 -40.26 40.52 0.76
C VAL A 721 -38.80 40.92 0.58
N LYS A 722 -38.34 41.95 1.29
CA LYS A 722 -36.89 42.17 1.39
C LYS A 722 -36.30 40.87 1.95
N PRO A 723 -35.39 40.18 1.23
CA PRO A 723 -34.74 39.02 1.80
C PRO A 723 -34.05 39.44 3.09
N LYS A 724 -34.27 38.69 4.16
CA LYS A 724 -33.62 38.93 5.44
C LYS A 724 -32.16 38.51 5.29
N GLU A 725 -31.33 39.45 4.85
CA GLU A 725 -29.88 39.26 4.82
C GLU A 725 -29.36 39.11 6.25
N GLU A 726 -28.63 38.04 6.51
CA GLU A 726 -28.02 37.79 7.82
C GLU A 726 -26.51 37.58 7.69
N LEU A 727 -25.78 37.90 8.76
CA LEU A 727 -24.34 37.68 8.83
C LEU A 727 -24.06 36.18 8.93
N VAL A 728 -23.14 35.70 8.11
CA VAL A 728 -22.88 34.28 7.90
C VAL A 728 -21.39 33.99 8.10
N LEU A 729 -21.09 32.98 8.90
CA LEU A 729 -19.78 32.34 8.92
C LEU A 729 -19.85 31.08 8.05
N PHE A 730 -19.13 31.07 6.95
CA PHE A 730 -19.08 29.93 6.05
C PHE A 730 -17.79 29.13 6.26
N LEU A 731 -17.93 27.89 6.72
CA LEU A 731 -16.85 26.90 6.73
C LEU A 731 -16.81 26.16 5.39
N GLU A 732 -15.82 26.49 4.57
CA GLU A 732 -15.61 25.85 3.28
C GLU A 732 -15.03 24.43 3.42
N ARG A 733 -15.03 23.72 2.28
CA ARG A 733 -14.46 22.38 2.14
C ARG A 733 -13.08 22.26 2.78
N CYS A 734 -12.92 21.20 3.58
CA CYS A 734 -11.62 20.82 4.12
C CYS A 734 -10.85 19.88 3.19
N TYR A 735 -9.56 20.21 2.99
CA TYR A 735 -8.54 19.42 2.32
C TYR A 735 -7.65 18.76 3.35
N THR A 736 -7.33 17.47 3.18
CA THR A 736 -6.50 16.72 4.13
C THR A 736 -5.73 15.60 3.43
N SER A 737 -4.53 15.31 3.94
CA SER A 737 -3.71 14.16 3.55
C SER A 737 -3.86 12.98 4.51
N MET A 738 -4.77 13.07 5.49
CA MET A 738 -4.99 12.05 6.52
C MET A 738 -5.86 10.89 6.01
N ASP A 739 -5.72 9.72 6.65
CA ASP A 739 -6.61 8.59 6.41
C ASP A 739 -8.04 8.88 6.88
N ARG A 740 -9.02 8.09 6.40
CA ARG A 740 -10.45 8.33 6.61
C ARG A 740 -10.85 8.48 8.08
N LYS A 741 -10.28 7.69 9.00
CA LYS A 741 -10.67 7.74 10.43
C LYS A 741 -10.11 9.00 11.09
N SER A 742 -8.82 9.27 10.88
CA SER A 742 -8.17 10.45 11.46
C SER A 742 -8.69 11.76 10.86
N ALA A 743 -9.03 11.76 9.57
CA ALA A 743 -9.67 12.88 8.88
C ALA A 743 -11.06 13.20 9.48
N LEU A 744 -11.86 12.17 9.81
CA LEU A 744 -13.17 12.34 10.44
C LEU A 744 -13.08 13.10 11.77
N GLU A 745 -12.21 12.64 12.66
CA GLU A 745 -12.00 13.28 13.98
C GLU A 745 -11.46 14.70 13.86
N MET A 746 -10.54 14.94 12.93
CA MET A 746 -10.03 16.28 12.66
C MET A 746 -11.13 17.22 12.13
N ARG A 747 -11.97 16.76 11.20
CA ARG A 747 -13.12 17.55 10.69
C ARG A 747 -14.12 17.87 11.79
N LYS A 748 -14.41 16.94 12.72
CA LYS A 748 -15.24 17.23 13.91
C LYS A 748 -14.68 18.39 14.73
N LYS A 749 -13.36 18.45 14.92
CA LYS A 749 -12.72 19.57 15.64
C LYS A 749 -12.76 20.88 14.85
N LEU A 750 -12.63 20.85 13.52
CA LEU A 750 -12.83 22.05 12.68
C LEU A 750 -14.25 22.61 12.81
N VAL A 751 -15.25 21.72 12.75
CA VAL A 751 -16.66 22.09 12.92
C VAL A 751 -16.90 22.69 14.31
N LYS A 752 -16.36 22.07 15.37
CA LYS A 752 -16.45 22.61 16.73
C LYS A 752 -15.91 24.04 16.82
N LEU A 753 -14.73 24.28 16.27
CA LEU A 753 -14.10 25.60 16.26
C LEU A 753 -14.94 26.62 15.48
N ALA A 754 -15.51 26.22 14.34
CA ALA A 754 -16.42 27.07 13.56
C ALA A 754 -17.72 27.39 14.32
N ILE A 755 -18.29 26.45 15.08
CA ILE A 755 -19.45 26.69 15.94
C ILE A 755 -19.12 27.72 17.01
N GLU A 756 -18.04 27.51 17.76
CA GLU A 756 -17.60 28.44 18.80
C GLU A 756 -17.36 29.85 18.23
N LYS A 757 -16.72 29.94 17.05
CA LYS A 757 -16.48 31.20 16.36
C LYS A 757 -17.80 31.86 15.92
N SER A 758 -18.72 31.11 15.33
CA SER A 758 -20.01 31.65 14.87
C SER A 758 -20.85 32.23 16.01
N LYS A 759 -20.91 31.54 17.15
CA LYS A 759 -21.57 32.02 18.38
C LYS A 759 -20.98 33.33 18.87
N ALA A 760 -19.64 33.39 18.95
CA ALA A 760 -18.95 34.59 19.43
C ALA A 760 -19.16 35.80 18.49
N LEU A 761 -19.28 35.55 17.19
CA LEU A 761 -19.60 36.56 16.19
C LEU A 761 -21.08 36.95 16.16
N GLY A 762 -21.97 36.10 16.68
CA GLY A 762 -23.41 36.21 16.46
C GLY A 762 -23.79 36.05 14.98
N ALA A 763 -23.09 35.17 14.26
CA ALA A 763 -23.29 34.89 12.84
C ALA A 763 -23.91 33.50 12.64
N LYS A 764 -24.74 33.32 11.60
CA LYS A 764 -25.25 32.01 11.20
C LYS A 764 -24.11 31.17 10.64
N LEU A 765 -23.88 29.98 11.21
CA LEU A 765 -22.91 29.04 10.67
C LEU A 765 -23.53 28.26 9.52
N ILE A 766 -22.84 28.25 8.38
CA ILE A 766 -23.11 27.33 7.27
C ILE A 766 -21.82 26.57 6.94
N MET A 767 -21.94 25.34 6.47
CA MET A 767 -20.80 24.49 6.13
C MET A 767 -20.97 23.87 4.75
N ALA A 768 -19.85 23.58 4.08
CA ALA A 768 -19.86 22.90 2.79
C ALA A 768 -20.50 21.49 2.88
N GLU A 769 -21.17 21.02 1.82
CA GLU A 769 -21.94 19.77 1.82
C GLU A 769 -21.11 18.53 2.22
N GLU A 770 -19.80 18.55 1.95
CA GLU A 770 -18.87 17.47 2.26
C GLU A 770 -18.83 17.11 3.75
N TYR A 771 -19.04 18.08 4.65
CA TYR A 771 -19.06 17.81 6.09
C TYR A 771 -20.23 16.90 6.50
N ALA A 772 -21.25 16.74 5.66
CA ALA A 772 -22.39 15.86 5.93
C ALA A 772 -22.37 14.56 5.11
N LYS A 773 -21.32 14.28 4.33
CA LYS A 773 -21.17 13.02 3.57
C LYS A 773 -20.41 11.94 4.34
N GLU A 774 -19.81 12.28 5.48
CA GLU A 774 -18.82 11.42 6.15
C GLU A 774 -19.18 11.03 7.61
N GLY A 775 -20.40 11.33 8.09
CA GLY A 775 -20.83 10.98 9.46
C GLY A 775 -20.16 11.81 10.56
N ILE A 776 -19.70 13.03 10.24
CA ILE A 776 -19.02 13.98 11.15
C ILE A 776 -19.96 14.45 12.26
N LEU A 777 -21.24 14.59 11.95
CA LEU A 777 -22.29 14.99 12.85
C LEU A 777 -23.08 13.72 13.17
N GLU A 778 -23.14 13.32 14.44
CA GLU A 778 -23.93 12.15 14.87
C GLU A 778 -25.37 12.28 14.36
N LEU A 779 -26.00 11.12 14.11
CA LEU A 779 -27.08 10.86 13.13
C LEU A 779 -28.35 11.74 13.13
N GLN A 780 -28.48 12.84 13.88
CA GLN A 780 -29.72 13.63 13.97
C GLN A 780 -29.60 15.17 14.10
N GLN A 781 -28.40 15.78 14.15
CA GLN A 781 -28.28 17.22 14.51
C GLN A 781 -28.02 18.21 13.35
N TYR A 782 -28.21 17.82 12.09
CA TYR A 782 -28.00 18.74 10.97
C TYR A 782 -29.07 18.68 9.89
N THR A 783 -29.24 19.80 9.20
CA THR A 783 -30.11 19.92 8.02
C THR A 783 -29.29 20.29 6.80
N LYS A 784 -29.69 19.75 5.64
CA LYS A 784 -29.13 20.12 4.33
C LYS A 784 -30.19 20.95 3.61
N ASP A 785 -29.86 22.16 3.24
CA ASP A 785 -30.75 22.98 2.41
C ASP A 785 -29.96 23.85 1.43
N ASN A 786 -30.68 24.43 0.48
CA ASN A 786 -30.16 25.47 -0.37
C ASN A 786 -30.10 26.79 0.39
N TYR A 787 -29.00 27.49 0.23
CA TYR A 787 -28.79 28.80 0.84
C TYR A 787 -28.14 29.74 -0.16
N PHE A 788 -28.56 31.00 -0.16
CA PHE A 788 -27.98 32.00 -1.05
C PHE A 788 -26.82 32.68 -0.33
N VAL A 789 -25.60 32.34 -0.73
CA VAL A 789 -24.38 32.91 -0.16
C VAL A 789 -23.94 34.10 -0.99
N PHE A 790 -23.68 35.23 -0.35
CA PHE A 790 -23.15 36.41 -1.01
C PHE A 790 -21.67 36.20 -1.34
N VAL A 791 -21.31 36.41 -2.61
CA VAL A 791 -19.92 36.48 -3.06
C VAL A 791 -19.38 37.84 -2.71
N SER A 792 -18.67 37.91 -1.58
CA SER A 792 -18.03 39.12 -1.06
C SER A 792 -17.10 39.76 -2.08
N TYR A 793 -17.00 41.08 -2.11
CA TYR A 793 -16.03 41.78 -2.96
C TYR A 793 -14.58 41.47 -2.53
N SER A 794 -13.66 41.39 -3.49
CA SER A 794 -12.24 41.11 -3.27
C SER A 794 -11.38 42.32 -3.57
N LYS A 795 -10.37 42.60 -2.75
CA LYS A 795 -9.36 43.64 -3.05
C LYS A 795 -8.47 43.26 -4.23
N ASN A 796 -8.48 41.98 -4.60
CA ASN A 796 -7.65 41.39 -5.65
C ASN A 796 -8.37 41.22 -7.00
N GLY A 797 -9.68 41.49 -7.08
CA GLY A 797 -10.51 41.34 -8.29
C GLY A 797 -10.80 39.89 -8.71
N TYR A 798 -10.02 38.92 -8.23
CA TYR A 798 -10.23 37.49 -8.39
C TYR A 798 -10.17 36.77 -7.05
N GLN A 799 -11.09 35.84 -6.83
CA GLN A 799 -11.10 34.94 -5.69
C GLN A 799 -11.52 33.52 -6.09
N TYR A 800 -11.15 32.53 -5.27
CA TYR A 800 -11.54 31.14 -5.48
C TYR A 800 -12.52 30.69 -4.41
N LEU A 801 -13.63 30.09 -4.81
CA LEU A 801 -14.73 29.62 -3.97
C LEU A 801 -14.97 28.13 -4.25
N ASP A 802 -14.18 27.30 -3.59
CA ASP A 802 -14.17 25.84 -3.80
C ASP A 802 -15.54 25.23 -3.55
N SER A 803 -16.23 25.76 -2.54
CA SER A 803 -17.55 25.26 -2.11
C SER A 803 -18.71 25.88 -2.91
N LEU A 804 -18.44 26.80 -3.85
CA LEU A 804 -19.44 27.58 -4.58
C LEU A 804 -19.11 27.73 -6.08
N SER A 805 -18.60 26.68 -6.74
CA SER A 805 -18.35 26.60 -8.20
C SER A 805 -17.04 27.20 -8.76
N GLY A 806 -16.02 27.42 -7.93
CA GLY A 806 -14.64 27.71 -8.39
C GLY A 806 -14.30 29.21 -8.41
N GLN A 807 -13.65 29.71 -9.46
CA GLN A 807 -13.19 31.11 -9.53
C GLN A 807 -14.37 32.09 -9.67
N ALA A 808 -14.34 33.17 -8.89
CA ALA A 808 -15.14 34.37 -9.11
C ALA A 808 -14.22 35.55 -9.47
N SER A 809 -14.66 36.37 -10.43
CA SER A 809 -14.06 37.65 -10.79
C SER A 809 -15.01 38.79 -10.44
N GLU A 810 -14.59 40.04 -10.63
CA GLU A 810 -15.43 41.25 -10.45
C GLU A 810 -16.82 41.14 -11.10
N SER A 811 -16.93 40.42 -12.22
CA SER A 811 -18.22 40.18 -12.90
C SER A 811 -19.23 39.37 -12.08
N ASN A 812 -18.78 38.58 -11.11
CA ASN A 812 -19.58 37.68 -10.28
C ASN A 812 -19.59 38.07 -8.80
N GLU A 813 -18.70 38.97 -8.38
CA GLU A 813 -18.72 39.56 -7.04
C GLU A 813 -19.96 40.44 -6.83
N GLY A 814 -20.39 40.58 -5.58
CA GLY A 814 -21.62 41.30 -5.26
C GLY A 814 -22.90 40.56 -5.60
N LYS A 815 -22.82 39.27 -5.98
CA LYS A 815 -23.97 38.45 -6.33
C LYS A 815 -24.21 37.36 -5.28
N TYR A 816 -25.47 36.94 -5.20
CA TYR A 816 -25.86 35.76 -4.44
C TYR A 816 -25.74 34.51 -5.30
N MET A 817 -25.04 33.51 -4.78
CA MET A 817 -24.96 32.19 -5.40
C MET A 817 -25.69 31.16 -4.55
N LYS A 818 -26.54 30.37 -5.21
CA LYS A 818 -27.26 29.28 -4.56
C LYS A 818 -26.28 28.14 -4.30
N ALA A 819 -26.16 27.74 -3.04
CA ALA A 819 -25.27 26.69 -2.59
C ALA A 819 -26.03 25.66 -1.78
N LYS A 820 -25.68 24.39 -1.92
CA LYS A 820 -26.18 23.35 -1.02
C LYS A 820 -25.26 23.29 0.18
N VAL A 821 -25.78 23.62 1.35
CA VAL A 821 -25.00 23.78 2.58
C VAL A 821 -25.58 22.93 3.71
N VAL A 822 -24.79 22.79 4.77
CA VAL A 822 -25.17 22.10 5.99
C VAL A 822 -25.35 23.12 7.11
N PHE A 823 -26.46 23.02 7.83
CA PHE A 823 -26.76 23.77 9.04
C PHE A 823 -26.69 22.84 10.26
N CYS A 824 -26.23 23.36 11.40
CA CYS A 824 -26.37 22.68 12.69
C CYS A 824 -27.70 23.08 13.33
N ASN A 825 -28.54 22.09 13.68
CA ASN A 825 -29.91 22.31 14.16
C ASN A 825 -29.95 22.91 15.58
N ASP A 826 -28.99 22.55 16.44
CA ASP A 826 -28.79 23.20 17.74
C ASP A 826 -27.34 23.65 17.87
N GLN A 827 -27.12 24.97 17.82
CA GLN A 827 -25.79 25.49 18.11
C GLN A 827 -25.42 25.25 19.59
N SER A 828 -26.38 25.06 20.50
CA SER A 828 -26.18 24.95 21.97
C SER A 828 -25.66 23.60 22.49
N GLU A 829 -25.95 22.47 21.87
CA GLU A 829 -25.75 21.13 22.47
C GLU A 829 -25.07 20.12 21.52
N ILE A 830 -23.84 20.41 21.10
CA ILE A 830 -22.99 19.35 20.52
C ILE A 830 -22.02 18.87 21.60
N ASP A 831 -22.40 17.81 22.29
CA ASP A 831 -21.47 17.08 23.13
C ASP A 831 -20.52 16.26 22.25
N LEU A 832 -19.29 16.76 22.10
CA LEU A 832 -18.21 16.11 21.34
C LEU A 832 -17.25 15.36 22.28
N THR A 833 -17.70 14.97 23.48
CA THR A 833 -16.92 14.17 24.41
C THR A 833 -17.32 12.70 24.36
N SER A 834 -16.84 11.98 23.35
CA SER A 834 -16.64 10.53 23.49
C SER A 834 -15.16 10.26 23.70
N GLU A 835 -14.66 10.52 24.91
CA GLU A 835 -13.53 9.75 25.43
C GLU A 835 -14.10 8.43 25.95
N ARG A 836 -13.98 7.36 25.15
CA ARG A 836 -13.89 5.99 25.65
C ARG A 836 -12.74 5.30 24.94
#